data_AF-A0A1V9Y9C9-F1
#
_entry.id   AF-A0A1V9Y9C9-F1
#
_cell.length_a   1.000
_cell.length_b   1.000
_cell.length_c   1.000
_cell.angle_alpha   90.00
_cell.angle_beta   90.00
_cell.angle_gamma   90.00
#
_symmetry.space_group_name_H-M   'P 1'
#
loop_
_entity.id
_entity.type
_entity.pdbx_description
1 polymer ?
#
loop_
_entity_poly.entity_id
_entity_poly.type
_entity_poly.pdbx_seq_one_letter_code
_entity_poly.pdbx_strand_id
1 'polypeptide(L)'
;MRPALEAAVGVAYVLLSLACSTWYPTVLAPSFANDLWWPRYNISVTQAFVVDLVNQLLTTHGNGTFDPLAPSAVVAKRYTAASAFASFSYPYIHAELLGSVPLDVAVAQLRKLSTFWAFRMNAQPCWLDFNATFDVAHTLLRQRRCRDRYSSNAAVYMESMLRNQPWPPFELMWGGVGNRFTVAYQLGLQETEQGRAFLASVTTAYATTTVATELEYWRTFNFSYFAVQWHNRWQAGITETLLLENAFGMQQLITLKALDQVTGPWSSQTMYWTPIQDIYNAMLMNRSFIRGTSRYFGANNTALAIDLETYRGIKVQSGVANLFHNAVGPFVSVDCRWLPPPEDLVAAYNIFLTELHAQLAAVPDLMTAFFALNEVVAMPVPRAWRSDKYFYGGNPMCIAGTATTYVQRSFDFNDDCAGSTPLSLRVTREGVLWALAATNAAVTPALLVPTGATPQFPLVTASAELQQLLAAIPAQVAATGASFMQYATNSSVDWLLRVQPLLSDANSDPDWYAAGWCFLFDWAAGRREVVSFEGDASSLVLLSNAYSTVTYIASDATLQSATQLVLNLVLLTSTVLLAVGIGVLAAVAHASGRIVGRNLLCFNRVTAAVWIGRPLALIRGMSGVLLLCTAELDVVTSSTGLSRLVSSPRPLHEVVLLAGEASWISYVLHDVAVVVARESTPVAAPVSAATTWLLFVVFTRFAPVPLTVLLDRRCIAEDVDYGLVCASGVVRVGSYVRVCLLLGLQVSVVIGALLMTSYVPARWRRQVSGRNRFLFIGIADVLVAPIDTAQHRYDETTCVLSGLIPVVATKKRSLFHVALWSFIPDVASVVVKPQMAWPLAVPVLPLGPSLGHIWVRIAGARWRQFMALVAFSHMLFAVGSSISYFEVSQVNLANDYYWANFNVTGAHAFFASYLNEQLAFGMRTATIAMDSAV
;
A
#
# COMPACT_ATOMS: atom_id res chain seq x y z
N MET A 1 -7.34 40.60 43.31
CA MET A 1 -6.54 41.05 42.15
C MET A 1 -6.89 42.52 41.90
N ARG A 2 -5.93 43.41 41.60
CA ARG A 2 -6.28 44.78 41.20
C ARG A 2 -7.04 44.71 39.86
N PRO A 3 -8.14 45.45 39.66
CA PRO A 3 -8.97 45.35 38.44
C PRO A 3 -8.19 45.59 37.14
N ALA A 4 -7.15 46.44 37.19
CA ALA A 4 -6.23 46.65 36.07
C ALA A 4 -5.38 45.41 35.73
N LEU A 5 -4.94 44.65 36.74
CA LEU A 5 -4.18 43.40 36.53
C LEU A 5 -5.09 42.31 35.94
N GLU A 6 -6.34 42.24 36.40
CA GLU A 6 -7.33 41.29 35.88
C GLU A 6 -7.67 41.59 34.40
N ALA A 7 -7.87 42.87 34.05
CA ALA A 7 -8.07 43.30 32.67
C ALA A 7 -6.84 43.00 31.80
N ALA A 8 -5.62 43.27 32.29
CA ALA A 8 -4.39 42.98 31.57
C ALA A 8 -4.21 41.48 31.27
N VAL A 9 -4.48 40.61 32.25
CA VAL A 9 -4.43 39.14 32.08
C VAL A 9 -5.49 38.67 31.07
N GLY A 10 -6.71 39.22 31.14
CA GLY A 10 -7.76 38.92 30.18
C GLY A 10 -7.43 39.33 28.75
N VAL A 11 -6.89 40.54 28.56
CA VAL A 11 -6.43 41.03 27.24
C VAL A 11 -5.28 40.17 26.71
N ALA A 12 -4.30 39.83 27.54
CA ALA A 12 -3.20 38.96 27.16
C ALA A 12 -3.69 37.57 26.71
N TYR A 13 -4.68 36.99 27.40
CA TYR A 13 -5.29 35.71 27.01
C TYR A 13 -6.01 35.78 25.66
N VAL A 14 -6.76 36.86 25.39
CA VAL A 14 -7.42 37.08 24.09
C VAL A 14 -6.37 37.21 22.98
N LEU A 15 -5.35 38.05 23.17
CA LEU A 15 -4.27 38.21 22.19
C LEU A 15 -3.55 36.89 21.90
N LEU A 16 -3.23 36.11 22.93
CA LEU A 16 -2.61 34.80 22.78
C LEU A 16 -3.54 33.81 22.05
N SER A 17 -4.82 33.79 22.39
CA SER A 17 -5.81 32.93 21.73
C SER A 17 -5.96 33.27 20.25
N LEU A 18 -5.95 34.57 19.92
CA LEU A 18 -5.99 35.04 18.53
C LEU A 18 -4.72 34.65 17.76
N ALA A 19 -3.54 34.83 18.36
CA ALA A 19 -2.27 34.42 17.77
C ALA A 19 -2.20 32.90 17.53
N CYS A 20 -2.63 32.10 18.50
CA CYS A 20 -2.75 30.65 18.33
C CYS A 20 -3.74 30.29 17.22
N SER A 21 -4.90 30.95 17.17
CA SER A 21 -5.92 30.67 16.16
C SER A 21 -5.50 31.04 14.75
N THR A 22 -4.68 32.07 14.55
CA THR A 22 -4.15 32.44 13.23
C THR A 22 -2.96 31.57 12.83
N TRP A 23 -2.17 31.10 13.80
CA TRP A 23 -1.05 30.19 13.56
C TRP A 23 -1.51 28.75 13.27
N TYR A 24 -2.56 28.25 13.92
CA TYR A 24 -3.03 26.88 13.77
C TYR A 24 -3.28 26.43 12.32
N PRO A 25 -3.99 27.19 11.45
CA PRO A 25 -4.15 26.83 10.05
C PRO A 25 -2.83 26.59 9.31
N THR A 26 -1.76 27.30 9.67
CA THR A 26 -0.44 27.12 9.03
C THR A 26 0.24 25.81 9.45
N VAL A 27 -0.04 25.33 10.67
CA VAL A 27 0.41 24.00 11.17
C VAL A 27 -0.46 22.88 10.59
N LEU A 28 -1.75 23.15 10.36
CA LEU A 28 -2.71 22.18 9.82
C LEU A 28 -2.54 21.93 8.33
N ALA A 29 -2.25 22.99 7.56
CA ALA A 29 -2.24 22.96 6.10
C ALA A 29 -1.33 21.88 5.48
N PRO A 30 -0.09 21.65 5.93
CA PRO A 30 0.79 20.65 5.31
C PRO A 30 0.26 19.22 5.39
N SER A 31 -0.45 18.88 6.47
CA SER A 31 -1.01 17.54 6.68
C SER A 31 -2.34 17.37 5.95
N PHE A 32 -3.22 18.38 5.99
CA PHE A 32 -4.53 18.36 5.32
C PHE A 32 -4.47 18.72 3.83
N ALA A 33 -3.26 18.83 3.25
CA ALA A 33 -3.09 18.95 1.81
C ALA A 33 -3.53 17.67 1.06
N ASN A 34 -3.56 16.53 1.76
CA ASN A 34 -3.94 15.21 1.26
C ASN A 34 -4.75 14.43 2.31
N ASP A 35 -5.49 13.43 1.85
CA ASP A 35 -6.40 12.65 2.70
C ASP A 35 -5.70 11.61 3.59
N LEU A 36 -4.40 11.36 3.39
CA LEU A 36 -3.57 10.52 4.26
C LEU A 36 -3.18 11.24 5.57
N TRP A 37 -3.34 12.56 5.62
CA TRP A 37 -2.84 13.45 6.67
C TRP A 37 -1.33 13.36 6.91
N TRP A 38 -0.60 12.89 5.91
CA TRP A 38 0.84 12.80 5.96
C TRP A 38 1.43 14.13 5.49
N PRO A 39 2.09 14.91 6.37
CA PRO A 39 2.64 16.20 5.99
C PRO A 39 3.67 16.07 4.86
N ARG A 40 3.59 16.98 3.88
CA ARG A 40 4.52 17.04 2.72
C ARG A 40 4.55 15.75 1.88
N TYR A 41 3.55 14.89 2.00
CA TYR A 41 3.47 13.69 1.16
C TYR A 41 3.36 14.07 -0.31
N ASN A 42 4.24 13.50 -1.12
CA ASN A 42 4.27 13.69 -2.56
C ASN A 42 4.48 12.34 -3.24
N ILE A 43 3.80 12.12 -4.37
CA ILE A 43 3.94 10.93 -5.22
C ILE A 43 5.40 10.74 -5.64
N SER A 44 6.05 11.81 -6.11
CA SER A 44 7.39 11.69 -6.70
C SER A 44 8.51 11.41 -5.70
N VAL A 45 8.28 11.69 -4.42
CA VAL A 45 9.30 11.59 -3.38
C VAL A 45 8.90 10.59 -2.32
N THR A 46 7.86 10.90 -1.54
CA THR A 46 7.44 10.08 -0.39
C THR A 46 6.84 8.75 -0.85
N GLN A 47 5.90 8.77 -1.80
CA GLN A 47 5.29 7.55 -2.30
C GLN A 47 6.32 6.68 -3.02
N ALA A 48 7.07 7.25 -3.96
CA ALA A 48 8.11 6.51 -4.68
C ALA A 48 9.15 5.87 -3.75
N PHE A 49 9.55 6.57 -2.67
CA PHE A 49 10.42 5.99 -1.65
C PHE A 49 9.76 4.82 -0.90
N VAL A 50 8.53 5.01 -0.39
CA VAL A 50 7.81 3.96 0.35
C VAL A 50 7.61 2.73 -0.52
N VAL A 51 7.26 2.93 -1.79
CA VAL A 51 7.08 1.88 -2.78
C VAL A 51 8.37 1.09 -3.01
N ASP A 52 9.50 1.77 -3.26
CA ASP A 52 10.78 1.09 -3.47
C ASP A 52 11.24 0.34 -2.20
N LEU A 53 11.06 0.95 -1.02
CA LEU A 53 11.38 0.31 0.26
C LEU A 53 10.55 -0.97 0.46
N VAL A 54 9.24 -0.91 0.21
CA VAL A 54 8.36 -2.07 0.34
C VAL A 54 8.69 -3.13 -0.72
N ASN A 55 9.01 -2.74 -1.96
CA ASN A 55 9.44 -3.68 -3.01
C ASN A 55 10.74 -4.41 -2.65
N GLN A 56 11.70 -3.72 -2.01
CA GLN A 56 12.90 -4.36 -1.48
C GLN A 56 12.55 -5.39 -0.39
N LEU A 57 11.69 -5.03 0.56
CA LEU A 57 11.26 -5.94 1.62
C LEU A 57 10.50 -7.17 1.08
N LEU A 58 9.60 -6.97 0.11
CA LEU A 58 8.81 -8.04 -0.48
C LEU A 58 9.65 -9.07 -1.23
N THR A 59 10.90 -8.75 -1.58
CA THR A 59 11.81 -9.70 -2.24
C THR A 59 12.19 -10.85 -1.30
N THR A 60 12.28 -10.60 0.01
CA THR A 60 12.72 -11.60 1.00
C THR A 60 11.71 -11.86 2.12
N HIS A 61 10.65 -11.05 2.23
CA HIS A 61 9.60 -11.18 3.24
C HIS A 61 8.20 -11.16 2.62
N GLY A 62 7.43 -12.24 2.82
CA GLY A 62 6.01 -12.28 2.43
C GLY A 62 5.04 -11.81 3.52
N ASN A 63 5.45 -11.85 4.80
CA ASN A 63 4.60 -11.52 5.94
C ASN A 63 5.45 -10.95 7.09
N GLY A 64 4.86 -10.12 7.94
CA GLY A 64 5.45 -9.63 9.17
C GLY A 64 5.34 -8.12 9.35
N THR A 65 5.84 -7.64 10.49
CA THR A 65 5.93 -6.20 10.79
C THR A 65 7.34 -5.70 10.59
N PHE A 66 7.50 -4.59 9.90
CA PHE A 66 8.78 -3.95 9.66
C PHE A 66 8.80 -2.53 10.22
N ASP A 67 9.93 -2.16 10.83
CA ASP A 67 10.17 -0.78 11.29
C ASP A 67 10.76 0.04 10.13
N PRO A 68 9.99 0.98 9.54
CA PRO A 68 10.45 1.81 8.44
C PRO A 68 11.54 2.82 8.84
N LEU A 69 11.87 2.94 10.13
CA LEU A 69 12.95 3.78 10.64
C LEU A 69 14.23 3.00 10.97
N ALA A 70 14.22 1.67 10.80
CA ALA A 70 15.37 0.82 11.03
C ALA A 70 16.57 1.26 10.18
N PRO A 71 17.82 1.04 10.62
CA PRO A 71 19.01 1.37 9.83
C PRO A 71 19.04 0.70 8.45
N SER A 72 18.46 -0.50 8.32
CA SER A 72 18.33 -1.23 7.05
C SER A 72 17.23 -0.69 6.12
N ALA A 73 16.34 0.17 6.62
CA ALA A 73 15.26 0.77 5.84
C ALA A 73 15.74 1.96 4.97
N VAL A 74 16.68 1.68 4.06
CA VAL A 74 17.32 2.68 3.20
C VAL A 74 17.24 2.25 1.74
N VAL A 75 17.13 3.22 0.84
CA VAL A 75 17.17 2.97 -0.60
C VAL A 75 18.30 3.79 -1.22
N ALA A 76 19.17 3.13 -2.00
CA ALA A 76 20.28 3.76 -2.73
C ALA A 76 19.80 4.47 -3.99
N LYS A 77 18.98 5.51 -3.81
CA LYS A 77 18.36 6.28 -4.88
C LYS A 77 18.01 7.67 -4.38
N ARG A 78 18.21 8.68 -5.22
CA ARG A 78 17.74 10.05 -4.94
C ARG A 78 16.35 10.24 -5.53
N TYR A 79 15.39 10.59 -4.69
CA TYR A 79 14.02 10.86 -5.11
C TYR A 79 13.84 12.34 -5.46
N THR A 80 13.48 12.59 -6.71
CA THR A 80 13.19 13.91 -7.30
C THR A 80 11.98 13.79 -8.22
N ALA A 81 11.38 14.92 -8.63
CA ALA A 81 10.24 14.90 -9.57
C ALA A 81 10.50 14.10 -10.86
N ALA A 82 11.76 14.03 -11.32
CA ALA A 82 12.16 13.29 -12.52
C ALA A 82 12.47 11.79 -12.26
N SER A 83 12.58 11.35 -11.00
CA SER A 83 12.97 9.97 -10.62
C SER A 83 11.88 9.21 -9.85
N ALA A 84 10.62 9.59 -10.05
CA ALA A 84 9.40 9.06 -9.42
C ALA A 84 8.98 7.64 -9.91
N PHE A 85 9.90 6.86 -10.45
CA PHE A 85 9.63 5.47 -10.80
C PHE A 85 9.96 4.56 -9.62
N ALA A 86 9.45 3.34 -9.62
CA ALA A 86 9.93 2.27 -8.77
C ALA A 86 10.44 1.12 -9.64
N SER A 87 11.24 0.23 -9.05
CA SER A 87 11.93 -0.81 -9.83
C SER A 87 11.89 -2.20 -9.20
N PHE A 88 11.74 -3.23 -10.02
CA PHE A 88 11.79 -4.64 -9.61
C PHE A 88 12.35 -5.51 -10.75
N SER A 89 12.60 -6.80 -10.50
CA SER A 89 13.17 -7.76 -11.47
C SER A 89 12.20 -8.91 -11.77
N TYR A 90 12.33 -9.56 -12.94
CA TYR A 90 11.47 -10.69 -13.33
C TYR A 90 11.49 -11.91 -12.39
N PRO A 91 12.62 -12.28 -11.76
CA PRO A 91 12.64 -13.36 -10.77
C PRO A 91 11.62 -13.19 -9.64
N TYR A 92 11.23 -11.95 -9.31
CA TYR A 92 10.16 -11.69 -8.35
C TYR A 92 8.83 -12.33 -8.78
N ILE A 93 8.45 -12.15 -10.05
CA ILE A 93 7.20 -12.72 -10.60
C ILE A 93 7.32 -14.24 -10.65
N HIS A 94 8.47 -14.76 -11.10
CA HIS A 94 8.69 -16.21 -11.19
C HIS A 94 8.66 -16.91 -9.83
N ALA A 95 9.19 -16.28 -8.79
CA ALA A 95 9.18 -16.83 -7.44
C ALA A 95 7.76 -17.06 -6.91
N GLU A 96 6.85 -16.11 -7.19
CA GLU A 96 5.45 -16.22 -6.77
C GLU A 96 4.63 -17.14 -7.69
N LEU A 97 5.00 -17.28 -8.96
CA LEU A 97 4.22 -18.00 -9.96
C LEU A 97 4.62 -19.47 -10.14
N LEU A 98 5.92 -19.76 -10.14
CA LEU A 98 6.48 -21.07 -10.50
C LEU A 98 6.68 -21.98 -9.29
N GLY A 99 6.42 -21.49 -8.07
CA GLY A 99 6.42 -22.27 -6.85
C GLY A 99 5.31 -23.32 -6.78
N SER A 100 5.38 -24.21 -5.79
CA SER A 100 4.34 -25.21 -5.55
C SER A 100 3.07 -24.58 -5.00
N VAL A 101 1.96 -24.69 -5.74
CA VAL A 101 0.65 -24.17 -5.34
C VAL A 101 -0.17 -25.25 -4.62
N PRO A 102 -0.79 -24.93 -3.47
CA PRO A 102 -1.75 -25.82 -2.81
C PRO A 102 -2.93 -26.19 -3.71
N LEU A 103 -3.45 -27.42 -3.57
CA LEU A 103 -4.47 -27.95 -4.49
C LEU A 103 -5.81 -27.19 -4.44
N ASP A 104 -6.21 -26.69 -3.28
CA ASP A 104 -7.43 -25.89 -3.11
C ASP A 104 -7.37 -24.58 -3.90
N VAL A 105 -6.21 -23.92 -3.88
CA VAL A 105 -5.94 -22.73 -4.68
C VAL A 105 -5.90 -23.07 -6.17
N ALA A 106 -5.21 -24.16 -6.53
CA ALA A 106 -5.07 -24.59 -7.93
C ALA A 106 -6.42 -24.94 -8.59
N VAL A 107 -7.27 -25.73 -7.92
CA VAL A 107 -8.60 -26.08 -8.43
C VAL A 107 -9.46 -24.83 -8.59
N ALA A 108 -9.43 -23.91 -7.62
CA ALA A 108 -10.16 -22.65 -7.72
C ALA A 108 -9.70 -21.77 -8.89
N GLN A 109 -8.39 -21.74 -9.17
CA GLN A 109 -7.81 -21.02 -10.31
C GLN A 109 -8.17 -21.69 -11.64
N LEU A 110 -8.03 -23.01 -11.76
CA LEU A 110 -8.40 -23.75 -12.97
C LEU A 110 -9.87 -23.64 -13.32
N ARG A 111 -10.77 -23.46 -12.33
CA ARG A 111 -12.18 -23.18 -12.56
C ARG A 111 -12.45 -21.81 -13.18
N LYS A 112 -11.54 -20.86 -12.99
CA LYS A 112 -11.60 -19.52 -13.58
C LYS A 112 -10.77 -19.42 -14.87
N LEU A 113 -9.93 -20.41 -15.15
CA LEU A 113 -9.06 -20.46 -16.32
C LEU A 113 -9.87 -20.30 -17.60
N SER A 114 -9.54 -19.26 -18.36
CA SER A 114 -10.18 -19.01 -19.63
C SER A 114 -9.95 -20.16 -20.60
N THR A 115 -10.96 -20.46 -21.41
CA THR A 115 -10.84 -21.48 -22.46
C THR A 115 -9.73 -21.15 -23.45
N PHE A 116 -9.47 -19.86 -23.68
CA PHE A 116 -8.34 -19.43 -24.48
C PHE A 116 -7.02 -19.83 -23.81
N TRP A 117 -6.86 -19.71 -22.50
CA TRP A 117 -5.59 -20.01 -21.86
C TRP A 117 -5.37 -21.49 -21.48
N ALA A 118 -6.41 -22.32 -21.56
CA ALA A 118 -6.39 -23.76 -21.21
C ALA A 118 -5.15 -24.57 -21.69
N PHE A 119 -4.75 -24.44 -22.96
CA PHE A 119 -3.56 -25.14 -23.50
C PHE A 119 -2.29 -24.29 -23.50
N ARG A 120 -2.36 -23.02 -23.06
CA ARG A 120 -1.22 -22.10 -23.06
C ARG A 120 -0.39 -22.15 -21.79
N MET A 121 -0.92 -22.77 -20.73
CA MET A 121 -0.18 -23.01 -19.49
C MET A 121 1.17 -23.67 -19.76
N ASN A 122 2.19 -23.21 -19.07
CA ASN A 122 3.57 -23.69 -19.11
C ASN A 122 3.70 -25.03 -18.38
N ALA A 123 2.94 -26.03 -18.79
CA ALA A 123 3.05 -27.40 -18.32
C ALA A 123 3.57 -28.30 -19.45
N GLN A 124 4.13 -29.44 -19.09
CA GLN A 124 4.42 -30.50 -20.05
C GLN A 124 3.75 -31.78 -19.55
N PRO A 125 2.55 -32.12 -20.07
CA PRO A 125 1.78 -33.26 -19.61
C PRO A 125 2.56 -34.57 -19.72
N CYS A 126 2.38 -35.43 -18.74
CA CYS A 126 2.85 -36.82 -18.74
C CYS A 126 1.70 -37.78 -19.00
N TRP A 127 0.49 -37.42 -18.55
CA TRP A 127 -0.74 -38.21 -18.72
C TRP A 127 -1.92 -37.34 -19.13
N LEU A 128 -2.91 -37.96 -19.79
CA LEU A 128 -4.21 -37.32 -19.98
C LEU A 128 -5.12 -37.44 -18.77
N ASP A 129 -5.07 -38.56 -18.05
CA ASP A 129 -5.98 -38.92 -16.96
C ASP A 129 -5.24 -39.10 -15.62
N PHE A 130 -5.91 -38.87 -14.50
CA PHE A 130 -5.39 -39.00 -13.14
C PHE A 130 -4.96 -40.43 -12.79
N ASN A 131 -5.57 -41.43 -13.44
CA ASN A 131 -5.19 -42.83 -13.26
C ASN A 131 -3.93 -43.22 -14.06
N ALA A 132 -3.31 -42.26 -14.77
CA ALA A 132 -2.08 -42.44 -15.53
C ALA A 132 -2.18 -43.58 -16.58
N THR A 133 -3.36 -43.76 -17.18
CA THR A 133 -3.59 -44.80 -18.20
C THR A 133 -3.14 -44.37 -19.59
N PHE A 134 -3.27 -43.08 -19.92
CA PHE A 134 -2.90 -42.54 -21.23
C PHE A 134 -1.58 -41.77 -21.16
N ASP A 135 -0.48 -42.47 -21.44
CA ASP A 135 0.87 -41.90 -21.54
C ASP A 135 1.00 -40.96 -22.75
N VAL A 136 1.45 -39.72 -22.51
CA VAL A 136 1.65 -38.70 -23.56
C VAL A 136 3.04 -38.07 -23.59
N ALA A 137 3.94 -38.44 -22.67
CA ALA A 137 5.30 -37.91 -22.70
C ALA A 137 6.03 -38.31 -23.99
N HIS A 138 6.79 -37.35 -24.54
CA HIS A 138 7.49 -37.48 -25.82
C HIS A 138 8.46 -38.66 -25.87
N THR A 139 9.12 -38.98 -24.77
CA THR A 139 10.03 -40.12 -24.66
C THR A 139 9.61 -41.09 -23.57
N LEU A 140 10.05 -42.35 -23.69
CA LEU A 140 9.81 -43.37 -22.66
C LEU A 140 10.56 -43.07 -21.37
N LEU A 141 11.75 -42.47 -21.46
CA LEU A 141 12.56 -42.11 -20.30
C LEU A 141 11.94 -40.94 -19.55
N ARG A 142 11.42 -39.91 -20.24
CA ARG A 142 10.61 -38.88 -19.61
C ARG A 142 9.36 -39.45 -18.96
N GLN A 143 8.64 -40.36 -19.61
CA GLN A 143 7.46 -40.99 -19.02
C GLN A 143 7.79 -41.72 -17.70
N ARG A 144 8.95 -42.39 -17.63
CA ARG A 144 9.45 -43.00 -16.38
C ARG A 144 9.79 -41.94 -15.34
N ARG A 145 10.54 -40.90 -15.71
CA ARG A 145 10.86 -39.76 -14.84
C ARG A 145 9.60 -39.13 -14.25
N CYS A 146 8.53 -38.98 -15.04
CA CYS A 146 7.25 -38.51 -14.55
C CYS A 146 6.66 -39.41 -13.46
N ARG A 147 6.69 -40.74 -13.62
CA ARG A 147 6.19 -41.68 -12.60
C ARG A 147 6.98 -41.56 -11.31
N ASP A 148 8.30 -41.50 -11.44
CA ASP A 148 9.23 -41.55 -10.32
C ASP A 148 9.29 -40.22 -9.54
N ARG A 149 9.12 -39.08 -10.21
CA ARG A 149 9.34 -37.74 -9.62
C ARG A 149 8.13 -36.81 -9.63
N TYR A 150 7.20 -36.95 -10.57
CA TYR A 150 6.16 -35.93 -10.83
C TYR A 150 4.72 -36.43 -10.63
N SER A 151 4.52 -37.68 -10.24
CA SER A 151 3.19 -38.28 -10.06
C SER A 151 2.33 -37.56 -9.02
N SER A 152 2.94 -36.87 -8.05
CA SER A 152 2.22 -36.08 -7.05
C SER A 152 1.91 -34.63 -7.47
N ASN A 153 2.36 -34.20 -8.66
CA ASN A 153 2.10 -32.89 -9.23
C ASN A 153 0.88 -32.94 -10.16
N ALA A 154 -0.24 -32.35 -9.76
CA ALA A 154 -1.45 -32.37 -10.57
C ALA A 154 -1.29 -31.68 -11.95
N ALA A 155 -0.33 -30.76 -12.10
CA ALA A 155 -0.11 -30.03 -13.35
C ALA A 155 0.40 -30.91 -14.52
N VAL A 156 0.96 -32.10 -14.25
CA VAL A 156 1.41 -33.02 -15.32
C VAL A 156 0.29 -33.93 -15.84
N TYR A 157 -0.92 -33.78 -15.30
CA TYR A 157 -2.12 -34.51 -15.71
C TYR A 157 -3.08 -33.58 -16.44
N MET A 158 -3.38 -33.85 -17.71
CA MET A 158 -4.25 -32.96 -18.49
C MET A 158 -5.69 -32.93 -17.99
N GLU A 159 -6.15 -34.00 -17.34
CA GLU A 159 -7.46 -34.11 -16.68
C GLU A 159 -7.67 -32.98 -15.66
N SER A 160 -6.61 -32.53 -14.99
CA SER A 160 -6.68 -31.40 -14.04
C SER A 160 -7.26 -30.16 -14.71
N MET A 161 -6.81 -29.83 -15.93
CA MET A 161 -7.36 -28.73 -16.70
C MET A 161 -8.70 -29.11 -17.32
N LEU A 162 -8.80 -30.26 -18.00
CA LEU A 162 -9.98 -30.62 -18.80
C LEU A 162 -11.27 -30.72 -18.00
N ARG A 163 -11.21 -31.19 -16.74
CA ARG A 163 -12.38 -31.27 -15.85
C ARG A 163 -12.85 -29.90 -15.36
N ASN A 164 -11.94 -28.93 -15.34
CA ASN A 164 -12.17 -27.58 -14.86
C ASN A 164 -12.50 -26.60 -15.99
N GLN A 165 -12.73 -27.08 -17.22
CA GLN A 165 -13.11 -26.25 -18.36
C GLN A 165 -14.61 -26.32 -18.70
N PRO A 166 -15.24 -25.20 -19.08
CA PRO A 166 -16.55 -25.23 -19.71
C PRO A 166 -16.46 -25.86 -21.11
N TRP A 167 -17.04 -27.04 -21.29
CA TRP A 167 -16.83 -27.83 -22.51
C TRP A 167 -17.39 -27.25 -23.81
N PRO A 168 -18.60 -26.63 -23.85
CA PRO A 168 -19.09 -26.04 -25.10
C PRO A 168 -18.13 -24.99 -25.72
N PRO A 169 -17.64 -23.97 -24.99
CA PRO A 169 -16.64 -23.06 -25.55
C PRO A 169 -15.28 -23.74 -25.78
N PHE A 170 -14.90 -24.74 -24.96
CA PHE A 170 -13.68 -25.51 -25.16
C PHE A 170 -13.66 -26.28 -26.48
N GLU A 171 -14.76 -26.95 -26.82
CA GLU A 171 -14.90 -27.70 -28.06
C GLU A 171 -14.86 -26.76 -29.27
N LEU A 172 -15.47 -25.57 -29.17
CA LEU A 172 -15.39 -24.54 -30.22
C LEU A 172 -13.97 -24.03 -30.45
N MET A 173 -13.17 -23.87 -29.38
CA MET A 173 -11.81 -23.34 -29.47
C MET A 173 -10.80 -24.41 -29.92
N TRP A 174 -10.86 -25.59 -29.33
CA TRP A 174 -9.80 -26.61 -29.45
C TRP A 174 -10.25 -27.90 -30.11
N GLY A 175 -11.53 -28.25 -30.00
CA GLY A 175 -12.14 -29.48 -30.52
C GLY A 175 -12.81 -29.32 -31.89
N GLY A 176 -13.61 -30.29 -32.29
CA GLY A 176 -14.26 -30.33 -33.60
C GLY A 176 -13.41 -30.98 -34.70
N VAL A 177 -14.03 -31.28 -35.84
CA VAL A 177 -13.42 -32.08 -36.91
C VAL A 177 -12.15 -31.42 -37.44
N GLY A 178 -11.03 -32.14 -37.35
CA GLY A 178 -9.73 -31.67 -37.83
C GLY A 178 -9.04 -30.61 -36.96
N ASN A 179 -9.61 -30.24 -35.81
CA ASN A 179 -9.01 -29.26 -34.91
C ASN A 179 -7.97 -29.89 -33.96
N ARG A 180 -7.22 -29.04 -33.26
CA ARG A 180 -5.99 -29.37 -32.53
C ARG A 180 -6.17 -30.44 -31.45
N PHE A 181 -7.12 -30.28 -30.53
CA PHE A 181 -7.40 -31.26 -29.47
C PHE A 181 -7.91 -32.57 -30.06
N THR A 182 -8.77 -32.46 -31.09
CA THR A 182 -9.41 -33.62 -31.71
C THR A 182 -8.37 -34.57 -32.32
N VAL A 183 -7.43 -34.01 -33.09
CA VAL A 183 -6.36 -34.78 -33.74
C VAL A 183 -5.34 -35.30 -32.73
N ALA A 184 -4.92 -34.45 -31.78
CA ALA A 184 -3.89 -34.82 -30.82
C ALA A 184 -4.33 -35.93 -29.87
N TYR A 185 -5.57 -35.86 -29.38
CA TYR A 185 -6.03 -36.68 -28.25
C TYR A 185 -7.39 -37.34 -28.48
N GLN A 186 -8.43 -36.59 -28.89
CA GLN A 186 -9.81 -37.11 -28.90
C GLN A 186 -9.98 -38.36 -29.77
N LEU A 187 -9.45 -38.36 -31.00
CA LEU A 187 -9.54 -39.51 -31.89
C LEU A 187 -8.86 -40.75 -31.31
N GLY A 188 -7.69 -40.57 -30.67
CA GLY A 188 -6.97 -41.65 -30.01
C GLY A 188 -7.71 -42.22 -28.80
N LEU A 189 -8.31 -41.34 -27.98
CA LEU A 189 -9.16 -41.75 -26.85
C LEU A 189 -10.41 -42.52 -27.32
N GLN A 190 -10.96 -42.16 -28.47
CA GLN A 190 -12.12 -42.83 -29.05
C GLN A 190 -11.84 -44.26 -29.53
N GLU A 191 -10.58 -44.69 -29.66
CA GLU A 191 -10.22 -46.06 -30.06
C GLU A 191 -10.58 -47.08 -28.97
N THR A 192 -10.59 -46.68 -27.69
CA THR A 192 -10.79 -47.59 -26.54
C THR A 192 -12.06 -47.27 -25.76
N GLU A 193 -12.60 -48.27 -25.06
CA GLU A 193 -13.77 -48.06 -24.17
C GLU A 193 -13.43 -47.13 -23.00
N GLN A 194 -12.25 -47.32 -22.38
CA GLN A 194 -11.76 -46.48 -21.29
C GLN A 194 -11.60 -45.02 -21.73
N GLY A 195 -11.06 -44.75 -22.92
CA GLY A 195 -10.89 -43.38 -23.42
C GLY A 195 -12.21 -42.69 -23.73
N ARG A 196 -13.21 -43.42 -24.26
CA ARG A 196 -14.58 -42.89 -24.42
C ARG A 196 -15.24 -42.57 -23.08
N ALA A 197 -15.06 -43.41 -22.07
CA ALA A 197 -15.56 -43.15 -20.72
C ALA A 197 -14.88 -41.93 -20.08
N PHE A 198 -13.56 -41.79 -20.23
CA PHE A 198 -12.80 -40.63 -19.78
C PHE A 198 -13.35 -39.34 -20.41
N LEU A 199 -13.51 -39.28 -21.74
CA LEU A 199 -14.09 -38.13 -22.44
C LEU A 199 -15.48 -37.76 -21.91
N ALA A 200 -16.36 -38.75 -21.70
CA ALA A 200 -17.69 -38.51 -21.14
C ALA A 200 -17.63 -37.94 -19.69
N SER A 201 -16.64 -38.37 -18.90
CA SER A 201 -16.46 -37.87 -17.54
C SER A 201 -15.97 -36.42 -17.50
N VAL A 202 -14.94 -36.07 -18.29
CA VAL A 202 -14.37 -34.72 -18.27
C VAL A 202 -15.32 -33.68 -18.85
N THR A 203 -16.11 -34.06 -19.87
CA THR A 203 -17.09 -33.19 -20.54
C THR A 203 -18.20 -32.68 -19.64
N THR A 204 -18.55 -33.46 -18.60
CA THR A 204 -19.65 -33.13 -17.67
C THR A 204 -19.15 -32.64 -16.31
N ALA A 205 -17.88 -32.87 -15.95
CA ALA A 205 -17.31 -32.54 -14.65
C ALA A 205 -17.52 -31.07 -14.27
N TYR A 206 -17.21 -30.13 -15.18
CA TYR A 206 -17.31 -28.70 -14.87
C TYR A 206 -18.74 -28.28 -14.47
N ALA A 207 -19.75 -28.77 -15.19
CA ALA A 207 -21.14 -28.41 -14.97
C ALA A 207 -21.79 -29.11 -13.76
N THR A 208 -21.25 -30.26 -13.36
CA THR A 208 -21.86 -31.13 -12.33
C THR A 208 -21.18 -31.05 -10.97
N THR A 209 -19.96 -30.51 -10.90
CA THR A 209 -19.16 -30.47 -9.66
C THR A 209 -18.83 -29.03 -9.25
N THR A 210 -18.81 -28.80 -7.94
CA THR A 210 -18.29 -27.58 -7.31
C THR A 210 -16.77 -27.66 -7.12
N VAL A 211 -16.12 -26.53 -6.80
CA VAL A 211 -14.69 -26.48 -6.43
C VAL A 211 -14.37 -27.47 -5.30
N ALA A 212 -15.22 -27.53 -4.26
CA ALA A 212 -15.00 -28.40 -3.10
C ALA A 212 -15.09 -29.90 -3.46
N THR A 213 -16.07 -30.28 -4.27
CA THR A 213 -16.23 -31.67 -4.73
C THR A 213 -15.12 -32.09 -5.70
N GLU A 214 -14.64 -31.17 -6.53
CA GLU A 214 -13.52 -31.44 -7.44
C GLU A 214 -12.20 -31.58 -6.66
N LEU A 215 -11.98 -30.77 -5.64
CA LEU A 215 -10.83 -30.93 -4.74
C LEU A 215 -10.84 -32.28 -4.03
N GLU A 216 -12.02 -32.75 -3.58
CA GLU A 216 -12.12 -34.08 -2.96
C GLU A 216 -11.81 -35.19 -3.95
N TYR A 217 -12.24 -35.07 -5.21
CA TYR A 217 -11.86 -35.98 -6.27
C TYR A 217 -10.33 -36.04 -6.47
N TRP A 218 -9.65 -34.89 -6.53
CA TRP A 218 -8.19 -34.83 -6.66
C TRP A 218 -7.47 -35.51 -5.50
N ARG A 219 -7.97 -35.37 -4.27
CA ARG A 219 -7.39 -36.01 -3.07
C ARG A 219 -7.40 -37.52 -3.14
N THR A 220 -8.32 -38.14 -3.90
CA THR A 220 -8.33 -39.60 -4.08
C THR A 220 -7.13 -40.14 -4.88
N PHE A 221 -6.41 -39.27 -5.60
CA PHE A 221 -5.25 -39.64 -6.42
C PHE A 221 -3.90 -39.28 -5.78
N ASN A 222 -3.88 -38.94 -4.48
CA ASN A 222 -2.66 -38.62 -3.73
C ASN A 222 -1.81 -37.47 -4.32
N PHE A 223 -2.44 -36.52 -5.01
CA PHE A 223 -1.75 -35.29 -5.40
C PHE A 223 -1.39 -34.46 -4.16
N SER A 224 -0.27 -33.74 -4.24
CA SER A 224 0.24 -32.93 -3.14
C SER A 224 0.40 -31.45 -3.49
N TYR A 225 0.67 -31.13 -4.76
CA TYR A 225 0.82 -29.76 -5.23
C TYR A 225 0.47 -29.63 -6.72
N PHE A 226 0.33 -28.38 -7.17
CA PHE A 226 0.24 -28.01 -8.57
C PHE A 226 1.40 -27.06 -8.89
N ALA A 227 2.25 -27.41 -9.86
CA ALA A 227 3.37 -26.55 -10.27
C ALA A 227 3.63 -26.62 -11.78
N VAL A 228 3.60 -25.45 -12.41
CA VAL A 228 3.98 -25.24 -13.81
C VAL A 228 5.51 -25.21 -13.97
N GLN A 229 6.00 -24.93 -15.16
CA GLN A 229 7.42 -24.95 -15.53
C GLN A 229 7.89 -23.58 -16.00
N TRP A 230 9.18 -23.32 -15.87
CA TRP A 230 9.80 -22.10 -16.37
C TRP A 230 9.80 -22.10 -17.91
N HIS A 231 9.30 -21.02 -18.51
CA HIS A 231 9.29 -20.84 -19.97
C HIS A 231 9.47 -19.37 -20.33
N ASN A 232 10.31 -19.05 -21.31
CA ASN A 232 10.50 -17.68 -21.77
C ASN A 232 9.63 -17.26 -22.96
N ARG A 233 8.43 -17.85 -23.09
CA ARG A 233 7.47 -17.50 -24.14
C ARG A 233 6.62 -16.31 -23.74
N TRP A 234 6.22 -16.26 -22.47
CA TRP A 234 5.32 -15.24 -21.93
C TRP A 234 5.90 -14.80 -20.60
N GLN A 235 6.22 -13.51 -20.47
CA GLN A 235 6.45 -12.89 -19.17
C GLN A 235 5.08 -12.65 -18.58
N ALA A 236 4.80 -13.28 -17.44
CA ALA A 236 3.54 -13.06 -16.74
C ALA A 236 3.44 -11.60 -16.31
N GLY A 237 2.24 -11.03 -16.41
CA GLY A 237 1.94 -9.70 -15.89
C GLY A 237 1.90 -9.68 -14.36
N ILE A 238 1.99 -8.51 -13.76
CA ILE A 238 1.77 -8.33 -12.31
C ILE A 238 1.06 -7.02 -12.02
N THR A 239 0.05 -7.11 -11.17
CA THR A 239 -0.56 -5.96 -10.49
C THR A 239 -0.44 -6.18 -8.99
N GLU A 240 0.40 -5.41 -8.32
CA GLU A 240 0.62 -5.53 -6.88
C GLU A 240 0.29 -4.22 -6.18
N THR A 241 -0.45 -4.30 -5.07
CA THR A 241 -1.02 -3.14 -4.39
C THR A 241 -0.76 -3.16 -2.88
N LEU A 242 -0.73 -1.96 -2.28
CA LEU A 242 -0.54 -1.74 -0.84
C LEU A 242 -1.59 -0.74 -0.35
N LEU A 243 -2.03 -0.89 0.90
CA LEU A 243 -2.94 0.05 1.53
C LEU A 243 -2.16 1.07 2.38
N LEU A 244 -2.45 2.35 2.22
CA LEU A 244 -2.03 3.41 3.14
C LEU A 244 -3.20 3.75 4.05
N GLU A 245 -2.99 3.68 5.37
CA GLU A 245 -4.03 3.91 6.37
C GLU A 245 -3.69 5.14 7.23
N ASN A 246 -4.63 6.07 7.33
CA ASN A 246 -4.49 7.28 8.14
C ASN A 246 -5.00 7.10 9.59
N ALA A 247 -4.92 8.16 10.40
CA ALA A 247 -5.32 8.12 11.81
C ALA A 247 -6.81 7.81 12.06
N PHE A 248 -7.67 7.93 11.06
CA PHE A 248 -9.11 7.67 11.18
C PHE A 248 -9.49 6.28 10.64
N GLY A 249 -8.50 5.52 10.15
CA GLY A 249 -8.71 4.21 9.53
C GLY A 249 -9.18 4.29 8.09
N MET A 250 -9.13 5.47 7.45
CA MET A 250 -9.40 5.55 6.02
C MET A 250 -8.21 4.97 5.26
N GLN A 251 -8.51 4.15 4.26
CA GLN A 251 -7.52 3.41 3.48
C GLN A 251 -7.50 3.92 2.05
N GLN A 252 -6.30 4.19 1.54
CA GLN A 252 -6.05 4.51 0.15
C GLN A 252 -5.18 3.42 -0.47
N LEU A 253 -5.58 2.92 -1.63
CA LEU A 253 -4.82 1.93 -2.38
C LEU A 253 -3.70 2.61 -3.18
N ILE A 254 -2.48 2.08 -3.09
CA ILE A 254 -1.35 2.46 -3.93
C ILE A 254 -0.83 1.25 -4.71
N THR A 255 -0.28 1.50 -5.90
CA THR A 255 0.25 0.45 -6.77
C THR A 255 1.76 0.29 -6.57
N LEU A 256 2.18 -0.90 -6.13
CA LEU A 256 3.57 -1.27 -5.89
C LEU A 256 4.28 -1.85 -7.11
N LYS A 257 3.54 -2.47 -8.03
CA LYS A 257 4.04 -2.98 -9.31
C LYS A 257 2.88 -3.03 -10.29
N ALA A 258 3.11 -2.59 -11.52
CA ALA A 258 2.17 -2.75 -12.62
C ALA A 258 2.98 -3.07 -13.88
N LEU A 259 2.80 -4.28 -14.41
CA LEU A 259 3.42 -4.72 -15.64
C LEU A 259 2.44 -5.61 -16.40
N ASP A 260 2.25 -5.31 -17.68
CA ASP A 260 1.45 -6.14 -18.57
C ASP A 260 2.20 -7.42 -18.96
N GLN A 261 1.42 -8.43 -19.33
CA GLN A 261 1.94 -9.66 -19.91
C GLN A 261 2.63 -9.33 -21.25
N VAL A 262 3.89 -9.77 -21.44
CA VAL A 262 4.63 -9.56 -22.70
C VAL A 262 5.12 -10.87 -23.31
N THR A 263 5.13 -10.93 -24.64
CA THR A 263 5.67 -12.09 -25.36
C THR A 263 7.19 -12.05 -25.35
N GLY A 264 7.81 -13.16 -24.93
CA GLY A 264 9.25 -13.34 -24.87
C GLY A 264 9.85 -13.93 -26.15
N PRO A 265 11.18 -14.14 -26.18
CA PRO A 265 11.93 -14.59 -27.35
C PRO A 265 11.69 -16.06 -27.70
N TRP A 266 11.08 -16.82 -26.79
CA TRP A 266 10.58 -18.15 -27.06
C TRP A 266 11.66 -19.24 -27.28
N SER A 267 12.90 -19.01 -26.86
CA SER A 267 14.02 -19.95 -27.04
C SER A 267 13.87 -21.25 -26.21
N SER A 268 13.15 -21.23 -25.08
CA SER A 268 12.95 -22.41 -24.22
C SER A 268 12.02 -23.48 -24.81
N GLN A 269 11.37 -23.20 -25.95
CA GLN A 269 10.68 -24.20 -26.79
C GLN A 269 11.54 -25.40 -27.16
N THR A 270 12.85 -25.18 -27.23
CA THR A 270 13.84 -26.21 -27.54
C THR A 270 13.94 -27.22 -26.39
N MET A 271 13.70 -26.81 -25.15
CA MET A 271 13.70 -27.69 -23.98
C MET A 271 12.43 -28.54 -23.93
N TYR A 272 11.27 -27.89 -24.00
CA TYR A 272 9.98 -28.58 -24.08
C TYR A 272 8.93 -27.80 -24.86
N TRP A 273 7.90 -28.52 -25.31
CA TRP A 273 6.70 -27.93 -25.86
C TRP A 273 5.61 -27.82 -24.79
N THR A 274 5.05 -26.62 -24.66
CA THR A 274 3.78 -26.39 -23.93
C THR A 274 2.62 -27.10 -24.64
N PRO A 275 1.49 -27.37 -23.97
CA PRO A 275 0.41 -28.17 -24.54
C PRO A 275 -0.14 -27.62 -25.86
N ILE A 276 -0.20 -26.30 -26.03
CA ILE A 276 -0.62 -25.65 -27.28
C ILE A 276 0.27 -26.01 -28.47
N GLN A 277 1.58 -26.21 -28.24
CA GLN A 277 2.51 -26.62 -29.29
C GLN A 277 2.37 -28.09 -29.61
N ASP A 278 2.17 -28.94 -28.60
CA ASP A 278 1.91 -30.37 -28.84
C ASP A 278 0.68 -30.54 -29.72
N ILE A 279 -0.46 -29.94 -29.34
CA ILE A 279 -1.71 -30.10 -30.11
C ILE A 279 -1.65 -29.44 -31.49
N TYR A 280 -0.90 -28.34 -31.64
CA TYR A 280 -0.73 -27.69 -32.93
C TYR A 280 0.12 -28.54 -33.88
N ASN A 281 1.25 -29.06 -33.41
CA ASN A 281 2.10 -29.92 -34.23
C ASN A 281 1.42 -31.28 -34.48
N ALA A 282 0.68 -31.84 -33.51
CA ALA A 282 -0.13 -33.04 -33.69
C ALA A 282 -1.10 -32.93 -34.87
N MET A 283 -1.79 -31.79 -34.94
CA MET A 283 -2.72 -31.46 -36.02
C MET A 283 -2.01 -31.40 -37.37
N LEU A 284 -0.87 -30.69 -37.45
CA LEU A 284 -0.10 -30.57 -38.69
C LEU A 284 0.45 -31.92 -39.16
N MET A 285 0.93 -32.76 -38.23
CA MET A 285 1.43 -34.09 -38.52
C MET A 285 0.30 -35.11 -38.80
N ASN A 286 -0.95 -34.77 -38.48
CA ASN A 286 -2.08 -35.69 -38.44
C ASN A 286 -1.76 -36.95 -37.61
N ARG A 287 -1.23 -36.72 -36.41
CA ARG A 287 -0.75 -37.74 -35.45
C ARG A 287 -1.32 -37.48 -34.06
N SER A 288 -1.44 -38.56 -33.29
CA SER A 288 -1.75 -38.51 -31.87
C SER A 288 -0.49 -38.55 -31.02
N PHE A 289 -0.52 -37.88 -29.87
CA PHE A 289 0.51 -37.95 -28.84
C PHE A 289 0.25 -39.08 -27.82
N ILE A 290 -0.93 -39.70 -27.85
CA ILE A 290 -1.26 -40.82 -26.96
C ILE A 290 -0.52 -42.07 -27.42
N ARG A 291 0.35 -42.59 -26.56
CA ARG A 291 1.11 -43.81 -26.81
C ARG A 291 0.17 -45.01 -26.99
N GLY A 292 0.46 -45.86 -27.97
CA GLY A 292 -0.32 -47.09 -28.23
C GLY A 292 -1.53 -46.91 -29.14
N THR A 293 -1.88 -45.69 -29.54
CA THR A 293 -2.96 -45.43 -30.52
C THR A 293 -2.52 -45.75 -31.95
N SER A 294 -3.50 -45.96 -32.84
CA SER A 294 -3.24 -46.27 -34.26
C SER A 294 -2.45 -45.18 -35.00
N ARG A 295 -2.51 -43.93 -34.50
CA ARG A 295 -1.85 -42.73 -35.06
C ARG A 295 -0.77 -42.14 -34.17
N TYR A 296 -0.21 -42.91 -33.23
CA TYR A 296 0.87 -42.42 -32.38
C TYR A 296 2.06 -41.91 -33.22
N PHE A 297 2.54 -40.69 -32.94
CA PHE A 297 3.58 -40.03 -33.76
C PHE A 297 4.89 -40.84 -33.83
N GLY A 298 5.23 -41.56 -32.77
CA GLY A 298 6.46 -42.34 -32.65
C GLY A 298 6.34 -43.80 -33.14
N ALA A 299 5.24 -44.19 -33.79
CA ALA A 299 5.05 -45.54 -34.30
C ALA A 299 4.91 -45.57 -35.83
N ASN A 300 5.51 -46.59 -36.46
CA ASN A 300 5.41 -46.87 -37.89
C ASN A 300 4.10 -47.61 -38.26
N ASN A 301 2.97 -47.23 -37.67
CA ASN A 301 1.71 -47.95 -37.87
C ASN A 301 1.02 -47.52 -39.17
N THR A 302 0.71 -46.23 -39.28
CA THR A 302 -0.05 -45.64 -40.38
C THR A 302 0.80 -44.79 -41.32
N ALA A 303 1.96 -44.29 -40.86
CA ALA A 303 3.07 -43.83 -41.69
C ALA A 303 4.34 -43.76 -40.82
N LEU A 304 5.46 -43.29 -41.40
CA LEU A 304 6.75 -43.22 -40.71
C LEU A 304 6.64 -42.46 -39.36
N ALA A 305 7.37 -42.99 -38.38
CA ALA A 305 7.56 -42.40 -37.07
C ALA A 305 8.30 -41.08 -37.22
N ILE A 306 7.90 -40.11 -36.42
CA ILE A 306 8.41 -38.75 -36.46
C ILE A 306 9.35 -38.56 -35.29
N ASP A 307 10.59 -38.23 -35.62
CA ASP A 307 11.57 -37.74 -34.66
C ASP A 307 11.30 -36.25 -34.40
N LEU A 308 10.96 -35.89 -33.16
CA LEU A 308 10.54 -34.53 -32.82
C LEU A 308 11.68 -33.51 -32.88
N GLU A 309 12.93 -33.92 -32.64
CA GLU A 309 14.09 -33.04 -32.73
C GLU A 309 14.35 -32.66 -34.20
N THR A 310 14.31 -33.66 -35.07
CA THR A 310 14.43 -33.48 -36.53
C THR A 310 13.26 -32.68 -37.09
N TYR A 311 12.02 -32.96 -36.65
CA TYR A 311 10.83 -32.21 -37.05
C TYR A 311 10.92 -30.74 -36.65
N ARG A 312 11.47 -30.45 -35.46
CA ARG A 312 11.72 -29.07 -35.00
C ARG A 312 12.89 -28.39 -35.74
N GLY A 313 13.69 -29.13 -36.50
CA GLY A 313 14.87 -28.63 -37.19
C GLY A 313 16.12 -28.56 -36.33
N ILE A 314 16.17 -29.31 -35.23
CA ILE A 314 17.34 -29.37 -34.34
C ILE A 314 18.34 -30.39 -34.89
N LYS A 315 19.54 -29.92 -35.23
CA LYS A 315 20.58 -30.75 -35.82
C LYS A 315 21.42 -31.46 -34.76
N VAL A 316 20.92 -32.60 -34.27
CA VAL A 316 21.59 -33.40 -33.22
C VAL A 316 22.74 -34.29 -33.71
N GLN A 317 23.19 -34.18 -34.97
CA GLN A 317 24.30 -35.02 -35.48
C GLN A 317 25.71 -34.45 -35.20
N SER A 318 25.83 -33.16 -34.88
CA SER A 318 27.13 -32.54 -34.57
C SER A 318 26.99 -31.27 -33.73
N GLY A 319 28.12 -30.77 -33.20
CA GLY A 319 28.18 -29.51 -32.46
C GLY A 319 27.52 -29.56 -31.07
N VAL A 320 27.14 -28.39 -30.57
CA VAL A 320 26.58 -28.24 -29.21
C VAL A 320 25.26 -28.98 -29.02
N ALA A 321 24.40 -29.04 -30.05
CA ALA A 321 23.14 -29.77 -29.99
C ALA A 321 23.35 -31.28 -29.80
N ASN A 322 24.28 -31.89 -30.53
CA ASN A 322 24.64 -33.31 -30.31
C ASN A 322 25.20 -33.54 -28.91
N LEU A 323 26.05 -32.64 -28.41
CA LEU A 323 26.63 -32.77 -27.08
C LEU A 323 25.55 -32.70 -25.99
N PHE A 324 24.61 -31.75 -26.10
CA PHE A 324 23.48 -31.66 -25.18
C PHE A 324 22.57 -32.89 -25.24
N HIS A 325 22.20 -33.34 -26.46
CA HIS A 325 21.38 -34.52 -26.66
C HIS A 325 21.95 -35.75 -25.94
N ASN A 326 23.25 -35.99 -26.08
CA ASN A 326 23.92 -37.14 -25.47
C ASN A 326 24.13 -37.00 -23.95
N ALA A 327 24.42 -35.80 -23.47
CA ALA A 327 24.74 -35.57 -22.05
C ALA A 327 23.50 -35.39 -21.17
N VAL A 328 22.48 -34.68 -21.66
CA VAL A 328 21.28 -34.28 -20.91
C VAL A 328 20.08 -35.10 -21.37
N GLY A 329 19.85 -35.17 -22.68
CA GLY A 329 18.76 -35.91 -23.28
C GLY A 329 18.15 -35.20 -24.49
N PRO A 330 17.18 -35.83 -25.15
CA PRO A 330 16.57 -35.29 -26.36
C PRO A 330 15.84 -33.98 -26.08
N PHE A 331 16.01 -33.02 -27.00
CA PHE A 331 15.29 -31.77 -27.00
C PHE A 331 13.77 -32.01 -27.05
N VAL A 332 13.01 -31.00 -26.67
CA VAL A 332 11.53 -31.06 -26.57
C VAL A 332 11.02 -32.03 -25.47
N SER A 333 11.92 -32.62 -24.68
CA SER A 333 11.62 -33.58 -23.60
C SER A 333 12.34 -33.25 -22.28
N VAL A 334 12.81 -32.00 -22.13
CA VAL A 334 13.54 -31.51 -20.97
C VAL A 334 12.62 -30.64 -20.11
N ASP A 335 12.38 -31.05 -18.87
CA ASP A 335 11.55 -30.28 -17.94
C ASP A 335 12.36 -29.11 -17.34
N CYS A 336 11.78 -27.90 -17.29
CA CYS A 336 12.42 -26.71 -16.73
C CYS A 336 11.78 -26.33 -15.39
N ARG A 337 12.41 -26.69 -14.27
CA ARG A 337 11.87 -26.44 -12.92
C ARG A 337 12.59 -25.28 -12.23
N TRP A 338 11.84 -24.26 -11.86
CA TRP A 338 12.37 -23.18 -11.02
C TRP A 338 12.66 -23.69 -9.60
N LEU A 339 13.79 -23.28 -9.02
CA LEU A 339 14.18 -23.64 -7.66
C LEU A 339 14.30 -22.38 -6.79
N PRO A 340 13.66 -22.36 -5.60
CA PRO A 340 13.80 -21.24 -4.67
C PRO A 340 15.22 -21.17 -4.09
N PRO A 341 15.70 -19.97 -3.69
CA PRO A 341 16.90 -19.86 -2.87
C PRO A 341 16.68 -20.60 -1.53
N PRO A 342 17.71 -21.25 -0.96
CA PRO A 342 17.62 -21.86 0.37
C PRO A 342 17.19 -20.85 1.43
N GLU A 343 16.33 -21.25 2.37
CA GLU A 343 15.78 -20.37 3.41
C GLU A 343 16.89 -19.73 4.26
N ASP A 344 17.92 -20.50 4.63
CA ASP A 344 19.05 -19.99 5.42
C ASP A 344 19.89 -18.97 4.64
N LEU A 345 19.96 -19.08 3.31
CA LEU A 345 20.63 -18.09 2.46
C LEU A 345 19.86 -16.75 2.51
N VAL A 346 18.54 -16.78 2.42
CA VAL A 346 17.68 -15.58 2.51
C VAL A 346 17.74 -14.99 3.92
N ALA A 347 17.71 -15.82 4.97
CA ALA A 347 17.84 -15.39 6.35
C ALA A 347 19.20 -14.71 6.61
N ALA A 348 20.30 -15.34 6.19
CA ALA A 348 21.64 -14.78 6.32
C ALA A 348 21.79 -13.46 5.56
N TYR A 349 21.24 -13.36 4.35
CA TYR A 349 21.21 -12.11 3.58
C TYR A 349 20.52 -10.97 4.34
N ASN A 350 19.33 -11.23 4.90
CA ASN A 350 18.57 -10.23 5.65
C ASN A 350 19.28 -9.79 6.95
N ILE A 351 19.87 -10.74 7.69
CA ILE A 351 20.65 -10.46 8.91
C ILE A 351 21.89 -9.64 8.56
N PHE A 352 22.63 -10.05 7.52
CA PHE A 352 23.83 -9.34 7.07
C PHE A 352 23.54 -7.88 6.68
N LEU A 353 22.49 -7.61 5.90
CA LEU A 353 22.12 -6.24 5.54
C LEU A 353 21.71 -5.41 6.76
N THR A 354 21.00 -6.03 7.71
CA THR A 354 20.62 -5.38 8.96
C THR A 354 21.84 -4.99 9.79
N GLU A 355 22.80 -5.91 9.97
CA GLU A 355 24.03 -5.67 10.72
C GLU A 355 24.96 -4.66 10.03
N LEU A 356 25.12 -4.78 8.70
CA LEU A 356 25.90 -3.85 7.90
C LEU A 356 25.36 -2.42 8.04
N HIS A 357 24.06 -2.24 7.82
CA HIS A 357 23.46 -0.91 7.84
C HIS A 357 23.42 -0.31 9.26
N ALA A 358 23.27 -1.14 10.30
CA ALA A 358 23.41 -0.69 11.68
C ALA A 358 24.83 -0.14 11.96
N GLN A 359 25.87 -0.82 11.47
CA GLN A 359 27.26 -0.38 11.63
C GLN A 359 27.55 0.89 10.81
N LEU A 360 27.05 0.98 9.57
CA LEU A 360 27.18 2.18 8.73
C LEU A 360 26.49 3.39 9.37
N ALA A 361 25.32 3.19 10.00
CA ALA A 361 24.60 4.26 10.68
C ALA A 361 25.31 4.73 11.98
N ALA A 362 26.06 3.85 12.65
CA ALA A 362 26.76 4.17 13.88
C ALA A 362 28.07 4.95 13.66
N VAL A 363 28.75 4.76 12.52
CA VAL A 363 30.08 5.33 12.25
C VAL A 363 30.11 6.08 10.91
N PRO A 364 30.09 7.43 10.90
CA PRO A 364 30.09 8.24 9.67
C PRO A 364 31.29 8.01 8.73
N ASP A 365 32.47 7.78 9.29
CA ASP A 365 33.69 7.50 8.52
C ASP A 365 33.57 6.15 7.78
N LEU A 366 32.91 5.15 8.40
CA LEU A 366 32.63 3.86 7.79
C LEU A 366 31.67 3.99 6.62
N MET A 367 30.63 4.83 6.77
CA MET A 367 29.72 5.15 5.67
C MET A 367 30.46 5.81 4.50
N THR A 368 31.37 6.74 4.77
CA THR A 368 32.19 7.39 3.73
C THR A 368 33.11 6.38 3.04
N ALA A 369 33.76 5.50 3.79
CA ALA A 369 34.59 4.42 3.26
C ALA A 369 33.79 3.42 2.42
N PHE A 370 32.55 3.10 2.84
CA PHE A 370 31.66 2.20 2.10
C PHE A 370 31.33 2.77 0.72
N PHE A 371 30.96 4.05 0.64
CA PHE A 371 30.67 4.70 -0.65
C PHE A 371 31.90 4.96 -1.51
N ALA A 372 33.10 4.96 -0.92
CA ALA A 372 34.36 5.00 -1.66
C ALA A 372 34.70 3.66 -2.35
N LEU A 373 34.01 2.57 -2.01
CA LEU A 373 34.14 1.30 -2.74
C LEU A 373 33.57 1.45 -4.15
N ASN A 374 34.40 1.12 -5.14
CA ASN A 374 34.02 1.09 -6.55
C ASN A 374 33.30 -0.23 -6.86
N GLU A 375 32.19 -0.14 -7.58
CA GLU A 375 31.56 -1.33 -8.17
C GLU A 375 32.33 -1.78 -9.40
N VAL A 376 32.63 -3.07 -9.50
CA VAL A 376 33.41 -3.66 -10.59
C VAL A 376 32.54 -4.66 -11.34
N VAL A 377 32.68 -4.70 -12.66
CA VAL A 377 32.14 -5.78 -13.49
C VAL A 377 33.24 -6.79 -13.72
N ALA A 378 33.19 -7.91 -12.99
CA ALA A 378 34.11 -9.02 -13.13
C ALA A 378 33.63 -9.99 -14.21
N MET A 379 34.57 -10.64 -14.89
CA MET A 379 34.32 -11.74 -15.83
C MET A 379 34.95 -13.01 -15.26
N PRO A 380 34.30 -13.66 -14.28
CA PRO A 380 34.87 -14.80 -13.59
C PRO A 380 35.07 -15.98 -14.56
N VAL A 381 36.28 -16.54 -14.58
CA VAL A 381 36.59 -17.77 -15.32
C VAL A 381 37.08 -18.84 -14.35
N PRO A 382 36.35 -19.95 -14.16
CA PRO A 382 36.77 -21.05 -13.32
C PRO A 382 38.13 -21.56 -13.74
N ARG A 383 38.98 -21.90 -12.78
CA ARG A 383 40.32 -22.46 -13.02
C ARG A 383 40.29 -23.66 -13.96
N ALA A 384 39.27 -24.52 -13.82
CA ALA A 384 39.07 -25.70 -14.65
C ALA A 384 38.79 -25.39 -16.14
N TRP A 385 38.33 -24.17 -16.45
CA TRP A 385 37.96 -23.76 -17.81
C TRP A 385 39.08 -22.95 -18.49
N ARG A 386 40.09 -22.48 -17.74
CA ARG A 386 41.19 -21.65 -18.29
C ARG A 386 42.06 -22.40 -19.31
N SER A 387 42.03 -23.73 -19.32
CA SER A 387 42.71 -24.56 -20.31
C SER A 387 41.96 -24.70 -21.63
N ASP A 388 40.66 -24.36 -21.65
CA ASP A 388 39.81 -24.54 -22.82
C ASP A 388 40.06 -23.39 -23.82
N LYS A 389 40.08 -23.70 -25.11
CA LYS A 389 40.50 -22.74 -26.16
C LYS A 389 39.34 -21.91 -26.70
N TYR A 390 38.19 -22.55 -26.90
CA TYR A 390 36.98 -21.89 -27.40
C TYR A 390 35.76 -22.30 -26.60
N PHE A 391 34.87 -21.35 -26.37
CA PHE A 391 33.58 -21.53 -25.72
C PHE A 391 32.46 -21.29 -26.73
N TYR A 392 31.38 -22.07 -26.66
CA TYR A 392 30.31 -22.08 -27.64
C TYR A 392 28.93 -21.80 -27.04
N GLY A 393 28.83 -21.53 -25.73
CA GLY A 393 27.58 -21.08 -25.09
C GLY A 393 27.41 -21.61 -23.67
N GLY A 394 26.77 -20.80 -22.82
CA GLY A 394 26.37 -21.17 -21.45
C GLY A 394 24.87 -21.35 -21.26
N ASN A 395 24.08 -21.17 -22.32
CA ASN A 395 22.64 -21.31 -22.31
C ASN A 395 22.24 -22.62 -23.02
N PRO A 396 21.59 -23.59 -22.32
CA PRO A 396 21.21 -24.87 -22.91
C PRO A 396 20.18 -24.76 -24.05
N MET A 397 19.46 -23.64 -24.15
CA MET A 397 18.46 -23.39 -25.19
C MET A 397 19.07 -23.03 -26.55
N CYS A 398 20.35 -22.65 -26.59
CA CYS A 398 21.02 -22.18 -27.80
C CYS A 398 21.73 -23.34 -28.52
N ILE A 399 21.12 -23.82 -29.60
CA ILE A 399 21.51 -25.07 -30.29
C ILE A 399 22.62 -24.92 -31.35
N ALA A 400 22.98 -23.70 -31.74
CA ALA A 400 23.94 -23.45 -32.82
C ALA A 400 25.38 -23.28 -32.31
N GLY A 401 25.54 -22.52 -31.22
CA GLY A 401 26.80 -22.26 -30.53
C GLY A 401 27.87 -21.53 -31.36
N THR A 402 28.10 -20.24 -31.11
CA THR A 402 29.16 -19.46 -31.78
C THR A 402 30.46 -19.51 -30.97
N ALA A 403 31.58 -19.84 -31.61
CA ALA A 403 32.88 -19.93 -30.94
C ALA A 403 33.37 -18.55 -30.46
N THR A 404 33.78 -18.47 -29.19
CA THR A 404 34.37 -17.28 -28.58
C THR A 404 35.58 -17.66 -27.72
N THR A 405 36.44 -16.69 -27.41
CA THR A 405 37.63 -16.88 -26.55
C THR A 405 37.35 -16.58 -25.07
N TYR A 406 36.09 -16.31 -24.72
CA TYR A 406 35.65 -15.95 -23.39
C TYR A 406 34.46 -16.83 -22.99
N VAL A 407 34.29 -17.05 -21.69
CA VAL A 407 33.13 -17.76 -21.14
C VAL A 407 31.86 -16.97 -21.46
N GLN A 408 30.87 -17.62 -22.08
CA GLN A 408 29.63 -16.96 -22.48
C GLN A 408 28.63 -16.92 -21.33
N ARG A 409 27.72 -15.94 -21.33
CA ARG A 409 26.66 -15.81 -20.32
C ARG A 409 25.76 -17.07 -20.24
N SER A 410 25.05 -17.20 -19.12
CA SER A 410 24.07 -18.26 -18.86
C SER A 410 22.74 -17.97 -19.55
N PHE A 411 21.67 -18.68 -19.20
CA PHE A 411 20.31 -18.39 -19.65
C PHE A 411 19.69 -17.20 -18.91
N ASP A 412 18.71 -16.55 -19.53
CA ASP A 412 17.73 -15.68 -18.88
C ASP A 412 16.45 -15.62 -19.73
N PHE A 413 15.40 -15.00 -19.21
CA PHE A 413 14.12 -14.85 -19.91
C PHE A 413 14.26 -14.14 -21.27
N ASN A 414 15.11 -13.12 -21.37
CA ASN A 414 15.21 -12.27 -22.56
C ASN A 414 16.17 -12.84 -23.62
N ASP A 415 16.80 -13.99 -23.38
CA ASP A 415 17.80 -14.55 -24.29
C ASP A 415 17.15 -15.23 -25.51
N ASP A 416 17.37 -14.65 -26.69
CA ASP A 416 16.90 -15.10 -28.00
C ASP A 416 17.92 -15.96 -28.76
N CYS A 417 19.07 -16.25 -28.14
CA CYS A 417 20.18 -16.97 -28.76
C CYS A 417 20.78 -16.30 -30.01
N ALA A 418 20.57 -14.99 -30.23
CA ALA A 418 21.08 -14.29 -31.40
C ALA A 418 22.54 -13.83 -31.27
N GLY A 419 23.08 -13.70 -30.06
CA GLY A 419 24.43 -13.19 -29.84
C GLY A 419 25.14 -13.75 -28.61
N SER A 420 26.46 -13.90 -28.71
CA SER A 420 27.33 -14.30 -27.60
C SER A 420 27.83 -13.06 -26.86
N THR A 421 27.65 -13.04 -25.54
CA THR A 421 28.21 -12.02 -24.64
C THR A 421 28.93 -12.70 -23.46
N PRO A 422 29.96 -12.06 -22.86
CA PRO A 422 30.70 -12.66 -21.75
C PRO A 422 29.85 -12.89 -20.50
N LEU A 423 30.11 -13.97 -19.78
CA LEU A 423 29.63 -14.15 -18.41
C LEU A 423 30.18 -13.02 -17.56
N SER A 424 29.28 -12.24 -16.97
CA SER A 424 29.64 -11.10 -16.14
C SER A 424 28.95 -11.17 -14.77
N LEU A 425 29.67 -10.65 -13.79
CA LEU A 425 29.24 -10.47 -12.41
C LEU A 425 29.47 -9.00 -12.05
N ARG A 426 28.38 -8.27 -11.80
CA ARG A 426 28.46 -6.93 -11.22
C ARG A 426 28.64 -7.08 -9.71
N VAL A 427 29.85 -6.84 -9.23
CA VAL A 427 30.18 -6.94 -7.82
C VAL A 427 29.72 -5.65 -7.13
N THR A 428 28.60 -5.72 -6.40
CA THR A 428 28.10 -4.57 -5.61
C THR A 428 28.91 -4.40 -4.32
N ARG A 429 28.85 -3.21 -3.72
CA ARG A 429 29.58 -2.90 -2.47
C ARG A 429 29.21 -3.88 -1.35
N GLU A 430 27.91 -4.16 -1.21
CA GLU A 430 27.36 -5.13 -0.27
C GLU A 430 27.83 -6.55 -0.61
N GLY A 431 27.86 -6.90 -1.91
CA GLY A 431 28.32 -8.20 -2.39
C GLY A 431 29.80 -8.48 -2.07
N VAL A 432 30.67 -7.46 -2.11
CA VAL A 432 32.07 -7.58 -1.65
C VAL A 432 32.11 -7.92 -0.16
N LEU A 433 31.42 -7.13 0.66
CA LEU A 433 31.44 -7.30 2.11
C LEU A 433 30.81 -8.63 2.55
N TRP A 434 29.76 -9.07 1.85
CA TRP A 434 29.14 -10.37 2.01
C TRP A 434 30.13 -11.50 1.74
N ALA A 435 30.84 -11.45 0.59
CA ALA A 435 31.83 -12.45 0.24
C ALA A 435 33.00 -12.48 1.24
N LEU A 436 33.44 -11.32 1.73
CA LEU A 436 34.47 -11.23 2.78
C LEU A 436 34.03 -11.83 4.11
N ALA A 437 32.80 -11.53 4.54
CA ALA A 437 32.23 -12.09 5.75
C ALA A 437 32.11 -13.63 5.66
N ALA A 438 31.69 -14.15 4.50
CA ALA A 438 31.51 -15.58 4.28
C ALA A 438 32.84 -16.35 4.15
N THR A 439 33.86 -15.75 3.53
CA THR A 439 35.17 -16.38 3.33
C THR A 439 36.11 -16.23 4.53
N ASN A 440 35.77 -15.37 5.50
CA ASN A 440 36.65 -14.93 6.57
C ASN A 440 38.05 -14.52 6.06
N ALA A 441 38.09 -13.96 4.83
CA ALA A 441 39.34 -13.68 4.15
C ALA A 441 39.95 -12.38 4.70
N ALA A 442 41.19 -12.47 5.19
CA ALA A 442 41.96 -11.29 5.60
C ALA A 442 42.38 -10.41 4.41
N VAL A 443 42.33 -10.95 3.18
CA VAL A 443 42.69 -10.26 1.94
C VAL A 443 41.55 -10.40 0.94
N THR A 444 41.12 -9.29 0.35
CA THR A 444 40.14 -9.26 -0.73
C THR A 444 40.68 -9.99 -1.97
N PRO A 445 39.95 -11.00 -2.48
CA PRO A 445 40.30 -11.65 -3.75
C PRO A 445 40.42 -10.63 -4.88
N ALA A 446 41.44 -10.76 -5.73
CA ALA A 446 41.77 -9.77 -6.75
C ALA A 446 40.62 -9.55 -7.75
N LEU A 447 39.78 -10.56 -7.95
CA LEU A 447 38.61 -10.50 -8.82
C LEU A 447 37.51 -9.54 -8.33
N LEU A 448 37.43 -9.29 -7.02
CA LEU A 448 36.36 -8.47 -6.41
C LEU A 448 36.72 -6.98 -6.32
N VAL A 449 37.91 -6.59 -6.77
CA VAL A 449 38.48 -5.26 -6.54
C VAL A 449 39.12 -4.73 -7.83
N PRO A 450 39.10 -3.40 -8.09
CA PRO A 450 39.83 -2.83 -9.22
C PRO A 450 41.33 -3.15 -9.16
N THR A 451 41.95 -3.36 -10.33
CA THR A 451 43.40 -3.61 -10.44
C THR A 451 44.21 -2.51 -9.76
N GLY A 452 45.02 -2.88 -8.76
CA GLY A 452 45.90 -1.95 -8.03
C GLY A 452 45.28 -1.26 -6.80
N ALA A 453 44.03 -1.57 -6.45
CA ALA A 453 43.41 -1.10 -5.22
C ALA A 453 43.45 -2.20 -4.14
N THR A 454 43.88 -1.86 -2.92
CA THR A 454 43.63 -2.68 -1.72
C THR A 454 42.68 -1.88 -0.83
N PRO A 455 41.34 -1.98 -1.02
CA PRO A 455 40.43 -1.38 -0.07
C PRO A 455 40.49 -2.22 1.22
N GLN A 456 41.20 -1.72 2.22
CA GLN A 456 41.03 -2.17 3.59
C GLN A 456 39.70 -1.58 4.09
N PHE A 457 38.60 -2.24 3.78
CA PHE A 457 37.36 -2.01 4.53
C PHE A 457 37.38 -2.92 5.77
N PRO A 458 37.12 -2.39 6.98
CA PRO A 458 37.08 -3.25 8.16
C PRO A 458 35.95 -4.29 8.00
N LEU A 459 36.27 -5.56 8.25
CA LEU A 459 35.29 -6.64 8.19
C LEU A 459 34.05 -6.28 9.02
N VAL A 460 32.87 -6.50 8.44
CA VAL A 460 31.59 -6.33 9.14
C VAL A 460 31.62 -7.23 10.37
N THR A 461 31.33 -6.68 11.54
CA THR A 461 31.22 -7.49 12.75
C THR A 461 29.96 -8.35 12.64
N ALA A 462 30.14 -9.62 12.27
CA ALA A 462 29.07 -10.59 12.08
C ALA A 462 28.66 -11.20 13.43
N SER A 463 27.36 -11.30 13.69
CA SER A 463 26.86 -12.05 14.86
C SER A 463 27.18 -13.55 14.78
N ALA A 464 27.10 -14.24 15.92
CA ALA A 464 27.25 -15.69 15.97
C ALA A 464 26.19 -16.42 15.12
N GLU A 465 24.97 -15.87 15.05
CA GLU A 465 23.89 -16.39 14.21
C GLU A 465 24.23 -16.29 12.73
N LEU A 466 24.67 -15.11 12.27
CA LEU A 466 25.10 -14.92 10.88
C LEU A 466 26.27 -15.85 10.51
N GLN A 467 27.26 -15.98 11.39
CA GLN A 467 28.39 -16.90 11.18
C GLN A 467 27.95 -18.36 11.06
N GLN A 468 26.99 -18.79 11.88
CA GLN A 468 26.44 -20.14 11.83
C GLN A 468 25.72 -20.40 10.51
N LEU A 469 24.90 -19.46 10.03
CA LEU A 469 24.21 -19.59 8.74
C LEU A 469 25.20 -19.59 7.58
N LEU A 470 26.18 -18.68 7.57
CA LEU A 470 27.23 -18.64 6.54
C LEU A 470 28.01 -19.96 6.46
N ALA A 471 28.25 -20.64 7.58
CA ALA A 471 28.90 -21.94 7.61
C ALA A 471 28.02 -23.07 7.05
N ALA A 472 26.69 -22.97 7.13
CA ALA A 472 25.74 -23.98 6.66
C ALA A 472 25.42 -23.88 5.16
N ILE A 473 25.44 -22.67 4.59
CA ILE A 473 25.08 -22.38 3.19
C ILE A 473 25.82 -23.26 2.16
N PRO A 474 27.15 -23.50 2.26
CA PRO A 474 27.86 -24.32 1.27
C PRO A 474 27.26 -25.72 1.07
N ALA A 475 26.85 -26.39 2.16
CA ALA A 475 26.26 -27.72 2.07
C ALA A 475 24.87 -27.69 1.42
N GLN A 476 24.07 -26.64 1.72
CA GLN A 476 22.74 -26.47 1.15
C GLN A 476 22.79 -26.12 -0.34
N VAL A 477 23.69 -25.22 -0.74
CA VAL A 477 23.91 -24.88 -2.16
C VAL A 477 24.46 -26.08 -2.93
N ALA A 478 25.33 -26.89 -2.31
CA ALA A 478 25.76 -28.14 -2.93
C ALA A 478 24.60 -29.13 -3.14
N ALA A 479 23.64 -29.18 -2.20
CA ALA A 479 22.45 -30.03 -2.30
C ALA A 479 21.49 -29.60 -3.41
N THR A 480 21.41 -28.30 -3.75
CA THR A 480 20.63 -27.84 -4.92
C THR A 480 21.31 -28.16 -6.24
N GLY A 481 22.63 -28.31 -6.26
CA GLY A 481 23.42 -28.55 -7.46
C GLY A 481 23.59 -27.32 -8.35
N ALA A 482 23.29 -26.11 -7.86
CA ALA A 482 23.35 -24.88 -8.64
C ALA A 482 24.76 -24.63 -9.21
N SER A 483 24.81 -24.33 -10.51
CA SER A 483 26.06 -24.28 -11.27
C SER A 483 25.97 -23.35 -12.49
N PHE A 484 27.09 -23.18 -13.19
CA PHE A 484 27.14 -22.68 -14.56
C PHE A 484 27.61 -23.78 -15.51
N MET A 485 27.16 -23.73 -16.76
CA MET A 485 27.63 -24.62 -17.81
C MET A 485 28.36 -23.85 -18.92
N GLN A 486 29.20 -24.55 -19.68
CA GLN A 486 29.71 -24.11 -20.98
C GLN A 486 29.87 -25.30 -21.93
N TYR A 487 29.56 -25.08 -23.20
CA TYR A 487 30.13 -25.90 -24.27
C TYR A 487 31.53 -25.37 -24.59
N ALA A 488 32.54 -26.24 -24.55
CA ALA A 488 33.93 -25.83 -24.76
C ALA A 488 34.68 -26.82 -25.66
N THR A 489 35.79 -26.38 -26.23
CA THR A 489 36.72 -27.25 -26.93
C THR A 489 38.18 -26.97 -26.53
N ASN A 490 38.94 -28.04 -26.31
CA ASN A 490 40.40 -27.95 -26.07
C ASN A 490 41.18 -27.94 -27.39
N SER A 491 40.63 -28.61 -28.41
CA SER A 491 41.12 -28.74 -29.78
C SER A 491 39.97 -28.48 -30.74
N SER A 492 40.16 -28.40 -32.05
CA SER A 492 39.05 -28.20 -33.00
C SER A 492 38.07 -29.39 -33.12
N VAL A 493 38.29 -30.49 -32.38
CA VAL A 493 37.55 -31.76 -32.54
C VAL A 493 36.91 -32.25 -31.23
N ASP A 494 37.45 -31.91 -30.06
CA ASP A 494 36.97 -32.41 -28.77
C ASP A 494 35.95 -31.48 -28.12
N TRP A 495 34.65 -31.77 -28.29
CA TRP A 495 33.55 -31.06 -27.63
C TRP A 495 33.37 -31.52 -26.18
N LEU A 496 33.33 -30.56 -25.26
CA LEU A 496 33.25 -30.80 -23.82
C LEU A 496 32.07 -30.02 -23.23
N LEU A 497 31.24 -30.69 -22.44
CA LEU A 497 30.25 -30.04 -21.59
C LEU A 497 30.89 -29.79 -20.24
N ARG A 498 31.19 -28.52 -19.96
CA ARG A 498 31.72 -28.07 -18.68
C ARG A 498 30.59 -27.68 -17.76
N VAL A 499 30.68 -28.11 -16.50
CA VAL A 499 29.79 -27.70 -15.42
C VAL A 499 30.65 -27.26 -14.24
N GLN A 500 30.34 -26.11 -13.66
CA GLN A 500 31.06 -25.55 -12.52
C GLN A 500 30.06 -25.16 -11.43
N PRO A 501 30.08 -25.81 -10.26
CA PRO A 501 29.28 -25.42 -9.10
C PRO A 501 29.53 -23.97 -8.68
N LEU A 502 28.51 -23.30 -8.14
CA LEU A 502 28.62 -21.91 -7.67
C LEU A 502 29.69 -21.76 -6.58
N LEU A 503 29.73 -22.69 -5.63
CA LEU A 503 30.77 -22.76 -4.60
C LEU A 503 31.70 -23.96 -4.89
N SER A 504 32.97 -23.68 -5.16
CA SER A 504 34.05 -24.67 -5.31
C SER A 504 34.90 -24.78 -4.03
N ASP A 505 35.97 -25.58 -4.04
CA ASP A 505 36.95 -25.57 -2.96
C ASP A 505 37.73 -24.24 -2.95
N ALA A 506 37.58 -23.50 -1.85
CA ALA A 506 38.23 -22.22 -1.60
C ALA A 506 39.75 -22.24 -1.76
N ASN A 507 40.40 -23.38 -1.50
CA ASN A 507 41.85 -23.51 -1.63
C ASN A 507 42.29 -23.70 -3.09
N SER A 508 41.42 -24.28 -3.92
CA SER A 508 41.74 -24.63 -5.31
C SER A 508 41.56 -23.45 -6.27
N ASP A 509 40.52 -22.64 -6.05
CA ASP A 509 40.15 -21.50 -6.87
C ASP A 509 39.48 -20.40 -6.02
N PRO A 510 40.26 -19.63 -5.25
CA PRO A 510 39.74 -18.62 -4.33
C PRO A 510 38.96 -17.50 -5.04
N ASP A 511 39.34 -17.15 -6.27
CA ASP A 511 38.64 -16.13 -7.06
C ASP A 511 37.22 -16.58 -7.43
N TRP A 512 37.08 -17.82 -7.92
CA TRP A 512 35.75 -18.37 -8.23
C TRP A 512 34.92 -18.58 -6.96
N TYR A 513 35.53 -19.06 -5.87
CA TYR A 513 34.83 -19.23 -4.59
C TYR A 513 34.23 -17.91 -4.09
N ALA A 514 34.99 -16.81 -4.19
CA ALA A 514 34.54 -15.49 -3.82
C ALA A 514 33.45 -14.93 -4.76
N ALA A 515 33.60 -15.13 -6.08
CA ALA A 515 32.55 -14.81 -7.05
C ALA A 515 31.26 -15.62 -6.80
N GLY A 516 31.40 -16.87 -6.39
CA GLY A 516 30.32 -17.76 -5.96
C GLY A 516 29.46 -17.15 -4.87
N TRP A 517 30.09 -16.60 -3.83
CA TRP A 517 29.36 -15.88 -2.77
C TRP A 517 28.63 -14.63 -3.27
N CYS A 518 29.21 -13.88 -4.21
CA CYS A 518 28.49 -12.78 -4.86
C CYS A 518 27.31 -13.25 -5.73
N PHE A 519 27.43 -14.38 -6.42
CA PHE A 519 26.31 -14.99 -7.15
C PHE A 519 25.20 -15.44 -6.21
N LEU A 520 25.53 -15.98 -5.04
CA LEU A 520 24.55 -16.32 -3.99
C LEU A 520 23.88 -15.08 -3.42
N PHE A 521 24.62 -13.98 -3.24
CA PHE A 521 24.04 -12.68 -2.86
C PHE A 521 23.02 -12.19 -3.89
N ASP A 522 23.33 -12.27 -5.18
CA ASP A 522 22.40 -11.92 -6.27
C ASP A 522 21.18 -12.84 -6.33
N TRP A 523 21.33 -14.13 -6.01
CA TRP A 523 20.22 -15.09 -5.95
C TRP A 523 19.29 -14.76 -4.77
N ALA A 524 19.85 -14.53 -3.58
CA ALA A 524 19.09 -14.11 -2.40
C ALA A 524 18.36 -12.78 -2.61
N ALA A 525 18.99 -11.84 -3.33
CA ALA A 525 18.43 -10.54 -3.66
C ALA A 525 17.42 -10.56 -4.83
N GLY A 526 17.08 -11.74 -5.38
CA GLY A 526 16.13 -11.86 -6.50
C GLY A 526 16.61 -11.23 -7.82
N ARG A 527 17.93 -11.02 -7.99
CA ARG A 527 18.52 -10.50 -9.25
C ARG A 527 18.80 -11.62 -10.25
N ARG A 528 18.96 -12.84 -9.76
CA ARG A 528 19.14 -14.08 -10.54
C ARG A 528 18.16 -15.13 -10.02
N GLU A 529 17.85 -16.09 -10.86
CA GLU A 529 17.03 -17.25 -10.51
C GLU A 529 17.76 -18.55 -10.89
N VAL A 530 17.32 -19.67 -10.30
CA VAL A 530 17.87 -20.99 -10.60
C VAL A 530 16.80 -21.85 -11.27
N VAL A 531 17.19 -22.49 -12.37
CA VAL A 531 16.32 -23.44 -13.10
C VAL A 531 17.05 -24.77 -13.26
N SER A 532 16.37 -25.84 -12.91
CA SER A 532 16.76 -27.23 -13.17
C SER A 532 16.22 -27.66 -14.53
N PHE A 533 17.13 -27.93 -15.47
CA PHE A 533 16.84 -28.51 -16.79
C PHE A 533 16.99 -30.03 -16.71
N GLU A 534 15.88 -30.74 -16.57
CA GLU A 534 15.84 -32.19 -16.32
C GLU A 534 15.58 -32.98 -17.59
N GLY A 535 16.63 -33.55 -18.16
CA GLY A 535 16.57 -34.42 -19.32
C GLY A 535 16.47 -35.91 -18.98
N ASP A 536 16.51 -36.73 -20.02
CA ASP A 536 16.38 -38.19 -19.90
C ASP A 536 17.64 -38.88 -19.37
N ALA A 537 18.82 -38.29 -19.58
CA ALA A 537 20.11 -38.83 -19.17
C ALA A 537 20.64 -38.15 -17.90
N SER A 538 20.54 -36.82 -17.82
CA SER A 538 20.99 -36.05 -16.65
C SER A 538 20.20 -34.75 -16.48
N SER A 539 20.45 -34.05 -15.38
CA SER A 539 19.89 -32.73 -15.09
C SER A 539 20.99 -31.68 -15.00
N LEU A 540 20.72 -30.48 -15.48
CA LEU A 540 21.59 -29.31 -15.30
C LEU A 540 20.86 -28.26 -14.45
N VAL A 541 21.37 -27.98 -13.26
CA VAL A 541 20.82 -26.92 -12.40
C VAL A 541 21.66 -25.67 -12.58
N LEU A 542 21.08 -24.67 -13.25
CA LEU A 542 21.81 -23.50 -13.73
C LEU A 542 21.32 -22.22 -13.06
N LEU A 543 22.25 -21.33 -12.73
CA LEU A 543 21.96 -19.96 -12.32
C LEU A 543 21.79 -19.06 -13.56
N SER A 544 20.76 -18.24 -13.58
CA SER A 544 20.48 -17.31 -14.68
C SER A 544 21.51 -16.17 -14.75
N ASN A 545 21.44 -15.37 -15.82
CA ASN A 545 22.07 -14.05 -15.84
C ASN A 545 21.39 -13.10 -14.85
N ALA A 546 22.08 -12.01 -14.50
CA ALA A 546 21.48 -10.94 -13.70
C ALA A 546 20.43 -10.21 -14.54
N TYR A 547 19.21 -10.17 -14.05
CA TYR A 547 18.10 -9.47 -14.69
C TYR A 547 18.23 -7.96 -14.52
N SER A 548 17.98 -7.21 -15.60
CA SER A 548 17.80 -5.77 -15.51
C SER A 548 16.52 -5.46 -14.73
N THR A 549 16.56 -4.42 -13.91
CA THR A 549 15.37 -3.93 -13.23
C THR A 549 14.42 -3.26 -14.23
N VAL A 550 13.14 -3.61 -14.16
CA VAL A 550 12.06 -2.93 -14.87
C VAL A 550 11.61 -1.74 -14.02
N THR A 551 11.51 -0.58 -14.66
CA THR A 551 11.01 0.65 -14.03
C THR A 551 9.54 0.84 -14.37
N TYR A 552 8.74 1.24 -13.39
CA TYR A 552 7.34 1.61 -13.60
C TYR A 552 7.02 2.87 -12.79
N ILE A 553 6.01 3.64 -13.21
CA ILE A 553 5.65 4.89 -12.53
C ILE A 553 4.91 4.54 -11.23
N ALA A 554 5.41 5.03 -10.09
CA ALA A 554 4.93 4.63 -8.76
C ALA A 554 3.45 4.99 -8.49
N SER A 555 2.83 5.82 -9.34
CA SER A 555 1.39 5.89 -9.65
C SER A 555 1.13 7.16 -10.49
N ASP A 556 0.20 7.09 -11.44
CA ASP A 556 -0.37 8.28 -12.11
C ASP A 556 -1.62 8.81 -11.37
N ALA A 557 -1.99 8.19 -10.24
CA ALA A 557 -3.17 8.58 -9.48
C ALA A 557 -2.95 9.93 -8.79
N THR A 558 -3.94 10.81 -8.89
CA THR A 558 -3.94 12.07 -8.16
C THR A 558 -4.14 11.83 -6.67
N LEU A 559 -3.44 12.60 -5.81
CA LEU A 559 -3.72 12.59 -4.38
C LEU A 559 -5.16 13.07 -4.15
N GLN A 560 -5.92 12.28 -3.41
CA GLN A 560 -7.22 12.71 -2.90
C GLN A 560 -7.02 13.84 -1.88
N SER A 561 -7.87 14.85 -1.98
CA SER A 561 -7.76 16.10 -1.21
C SER A 561 -9.09 16.56 -0.62
N ALA A 562 -10.05 15.65 -0.44
CA ALA A 562 -11.36 15.97 0.12
C ALA A 562 -11.26 16.63 1.51
N THR A 563 -10.22 16.28 2.27
CA THR A 563 -9.95 16.84 3.60
C THR A 563 -9.49 18.30 3.57
N GLN A 564 -9.16 18.89 2.42
CA GLN A 564 -8.96 20.34 2.29
C GLN A 564 -10.23 21.13 2.66
N LEU A 565 -11.42 20.54 2.53
CA LEU A 565 -12.64 21.13 3.03
C LEU A 565 -12.57 21.38 4.55
N VAL A 566 -11.99 20.45 5.32
CA VAL A 566 -11.79 20.62 6.77
C VAL A 566 -10.85 21.78 7.05
N LEU A 567 -9.77 21.93 6.29
CA LEU A 567 -8.86 23.07 6.40
C LEU A 567 -9.60 24.40 6.15
N ASN A 568 -10.46 24.47 5.13
CA ASN A 568 -11.27 25.65 4.83
C ASN A 568 -12.27 25.97 5.96
N LEU A 569 -12.90 24.95 6.55
CA LEU A 569 -13.78 25.12 7.71
C LEU A 569 -13.01 25.61 8.94
N VAL A 570 -11.80 25.11 9.18
CA VAL A 570 -10.92 25.61 10.26
C VAL A 570 -10.51 27.06 10.00
N LEU A 571 -10.20 27.42 8.75
CA LEU A 571 -9.90 28.79 8.37
C LEU A 571 -11.09 29.70 8.66
N LEU A 572 -12.31 29.29 8.28
CA LEU A 572 -13.55 30.00 8.60
C LEU A 572 -13.75 30.21 10.11
N THR A 573 -13.55 29.17 10.93
CA THR A 573 -13.64 29.35 12.39
C THR A 573 -12.59 30.33 12.92
N SER A 574 -11.39 30.33 12.33
CA SER A 574 -10.29 31.23 12.72
C SER A 574 -10.58 32.68 12.33
N THR A 575 -11.19 32.92 11.16
CA THR A 575 -11.58 34.28 10.74
C THR A 575 -12.71 34.84 11.60
N VAL A 576 -13.68 34.00 12.00
CA VAL A 576 -14.73 34.38 12.96
C VAL A 576 -14.12 34.73 14.33
N LEU A 577 -13.21 33.91 14.86
CA LEU A 577 -12.49 34.23 16.10
C LEU A 577 -11.74 35.56 16.01
N LEU A 578 -11.07 35.81 14.89
CA LEU A 578 -10.35 37.06 14.66
C LEU A 578 -11.30 38.27 14.66
N ALA A 579 -12.42 38.18 13.93
CA ALA A 579 -13.40 39.24 13.86
C ALA A 579 -14.01 39.55 15.25
N VAL A 580 -14.39 38.52 16.00
CA VAL A 580 -14.93 38.68 17.36
C VAL A 580 -13.86 39.21 18.31
N GLY A 581 -12.63 38.72 18.23
CA GLY A 581 -11.51 39.18 19.03
C GLY A 581 -11.18 40.66 18.81
N ILE A 582 -11.14 41.11 17.56
CA ILE A 582 -10.96 42.53 17.21
C ILE A 582 -12.12 43.36 17.78
N GLY A 583 -13.36 42.89 17.65
CA GLY A 583 -14.54 43.55 18.24
C GLY A 583 -14.45 43.68 19.76
N VAL A 584 -14.03 42.61 20.46
CA VAL A 584 -13.81 42.62 21.90
C VAL A 584 -12.69 43.59 22.29
N LEU A 585 -11.54 43.58 21.59
CA LEU A 585 -10.42 44.49 21.87
C LEU A 585 -10.79 45.97 21.60
N ALA A 586 -11.58 46.25 20.56
CA ALA A 586 -12.12 47.58 20.30
C ALA A 586 -13.05 48.04 21.43
N ALA A 587 -13.92 47.15 21.93
CA ALA A 587 -14.76 47.42 23.09
C ALA A 587 -13.93 47.63 24.39
N VAL A 588 -12.82 46.90 24.58
CA VAL A 588 -11.89 47.11 25.71
C VAL A 588 -11.27 48.52 25.64
N ALA A 589 -10.82 48.93 24.44
CA ALA A 589 -10.25 50.24 24.20
C ALA A 589 -11.29 51.36 24.44
N HIS A 590 -12.52 51.16 23.97
CA HIS A 590 -13.63 52.10 24.19
C HIS A 590 -13.99 52.23 25.69
N ALA A 591 -13.96 51.12 26.44
CA ALA A 591 -14.24 51.09 27.87
C ALA A 591 -13.10 51.63 28.76
N SER A 592 -11.96 52.06 28.18
CA SER A 592 -10.81 52.63 28.92
C SER A 592 -10.32 51.76 30.09
N GLY A 593 -10.33 50.43 29.92
CA GLY A 593 -9.84 49.46 30.92
C GLY A 593 -10.75 49.19 32.11
N ARG A 594 -11.97 49.76 32.15
CA ARG A 594 -12.97 49.51 33.20
C ARG A 594 -13.89 48.34 32.83
N ILE A 595 -13.32 47.15 32.78
CA ILE A 595 -13.97 45.90 32.34
C ILE A 595 -13.86 44.79 33.41
N VAL A 596 -14.71 43.77 33.30
CA VAL A 596 -14.63 42.53 34.07
C VAL A 596 -13.66 41.57 33.38
N GLY A 597 -12.36 41.75 33.63
CA GLY A 597 -11.28 41.03 32.93
C GLY A 597 -11.37 39.51 32.97
N ARG A 598 -11.90 38.90 34.05
CA ARG A 598 -12.14 37.45 34.13
C ARG A 598 -13.10 36.90 33.06
N ASN A 599 -14.01 37.71 32.52
CA ASN A 599 -14.91 37.26 31.45
C ASN A 599 -14.14 37.00 30.14
N LEU A 600 -13.03 37.73 29.92
CA LEU A 600 -12.17 37.53 28.76
C LEU A 600 -11.46 36.17 28.78
N LEU A 601 -11.20 35.59 29.96
CA LEU A 601 -10.64 34.23 30.08
C LEU A 601 -11.59 33.13 29.55
N CYS A 602 -12.87 33.46 29.39
CA CYS A 602 -13.86 32.56 28.80
C CYS A 602 -14.00 32.73 27.28
N PHE A 603 -13.16 33.56 26.64
CA PHE A 603 -13.25 33.91 25.21
C PHE A 603 -13.48 32.70 24.30
N ASN A 604 -12.55 31.73 24.30
CA ASN A 604 -12.66 30.55 23.42
C ASN A 604 -13.95 29.74 23.66
N ARG A 605 -14.39 29.57 24.91
CA ARG A 605 -15.60 28.78 25.24
C ARG A 605 -16.88 29.49 24.82
N VAL A 606 -16.98 30.78 25.11
CA VAL A 606 -18.18 31.58 24.81
C VAL A 606 -18.28 31.81 23.31
N THR A 607 -17.17 32.17 22.65
CA THR A 607 -17.16 32.40 21.20
C THR A 607 -17.40 31.11 20.41
N ALA A 608 -16.89 29.96 20.87
CA ALA A 608 -17.19 28.66 20.26
C ALA A 608 -18.70 28.34 20.27
N ALA A 609 -19.39 28.59 21.39
CA ALA A 609 -20.82 28.31 21.52
C ALA A 609 -21.70 29.32 20.76
N VAL A 610 -21.37 30.62 20.84
CA VAL A 610 -22.25 31.69 20.36
C VAL A 610 -22.01 32.05 18.88
N TRP A 611 -20.75 32.11 18.44
CA TRP A 611 -20.39 32.66 17.13
C TRP A 611 -20.01 31.59 16.10
N ILE A 612 -19.44 30.47 16.54
CA ILE A 612 -18.98 29.39 15.67
C ILE A 612 -20.02 28.26 15.57
N GLY A 613 -20.56 27.86 16.71
CA GLY A 613 -21.49 26.73 16.81
C GLY A 613 -20.79 25.40 17.04
N ARG A 614 -21.53 24.46 17.65
CA ARG A 614 -21.01 23.15 18.09
C ARG A 614 -20.40 22.30 16.97
N PRO A 615 -21.00 22.16 15.76
CA PRO A 615 -20.44 21.32 14.71
C PRO A 615 -19.07 21.80 14.22
N LEU A 616 -18.93 23.10 13.96
CA LEU A 616 -17.67 23.70 13.49
C LEU A 616 -16.59 23.67 14.59
N ALA A 617 -16.97 23.88 15.86
CA ALA A 617 -16.07 23.72 16.99
C ALA A 617 -15.59 22.26 17.14
N LEU A 618 -16.45 21.28 16.88
CA LEU A 618 -16.10 19.86 16.90
C LEU A 618 -15.16 19.49 15.74
N ILE A 619 -15.41 19.99 14.53
CA ILE A 619 -14.52 19.79 13.37
C ILE A 619 -13.14 20.37 13.67
N ARG A 620 -13.08 21.58 14.22
CA ARG A 620 -11.83 22.22 14.65
C ARG A 620 -11.10 21.37 15.69
N GLY A 621 -11.79 20.93 16.73
CA GLY A 621 -11.19 20.06 17.74
C GLY A 621 -10.74 18.70 17.20
N MET A 622 -11.52 18.10 16.30
CA MET A 622 -11.18 16.83 15.66
C MET A 622 -9.93 16.95 14.80
N SER A 623 -9.78 18.04 14.04
CA SER A 623 -8.56 18.28 13.25
C SER A 623 -7.29 18.31 14.10
N GLY A 624 -7.36 18.84 15.32
CA GLY A 624 -6.26 18.79 16.28
C GLY A 624 -6.00 17.38 16.83
N VAL A 625 -7.06 16.62 17.16
CA VAL A 625 -6.94 15.21 17.58
C VAL A 625 -6.29 14.36 16.49
N LEU A 626 -6.71 14.51 15.24
CA LEU A 626 -6.17 13.77 14.10
C LEU A 626 -4.67 14.04 13.94
N LEU A 627 -4.21 15.29 14.01
CA LEU A 627 -2.78 15.63 13.94
C LEU A 627 -1.95 15.06 15.10
N LEU A 628 -2.51 15.02 16.30
CA LEU A 628 -1.85 14.40 17.47
C LEU A 628 -1.79 12.87 17.36
N CYS A 629 -2.57 12.28 16.44
CA CYS A 629 -2.66 10.85 16.19
C CYS A 629 -1.99 10.40 14.88
N THR A 630 -1.32 11.31 14.17
CA THR A 630 -0.58 11.00 12.94
C THR A 630 0.93 11.13 13.17
N ALA A 631 1.71 10.23 12.57
CA ALA A 631 3.16 10.27 12.59
C ALA A 631 3.69 11.42 11.72
N GLU A 632 4.79 12.04 12.16
CA GLU A 632 5.52 13.04 11.36
C GLU A 632 6.87 12.49 10.92
N LEU A 633 7.01 12.35 9.61
CA LEU A 633 8.18 11.77 8.97
C LEU A 633 8.58 12.59 7.75
N ASP A 634 9.89 12.70 7.54
CA ASP A 634 10.47 13.23 6.33
C ASP A 634 11.34 12.18 5.63
N VAL A 635 11.32 12.22 4.29
CA VAL A 635 12.30 11.49 3.50
C VAL A 635 13.54 12.35 3.40
N VAL A 636 14.64 11.89 3.99
CA VAL A 636 15.93 12.57 3.94
C VAL A 636 16.85 11.81 3.00
N THR A 637 17.54 12.55 2.13
CA THR A 637 18.56 11.99 1.24
C THR A 637 19.93 12.47 1.70
N SER A 638 20.81 11.53 2.02
CA SER A 638 22.19 11.78 2.38
C SER A 638 23.00 12.31 1.19
N SER A 639 24.14 12.96 1.47
CA SER A 639 25.08 13.41 0.44
C SER A 639 25.60 12.26 -0.43
N THR A 640 25.70 11.06 0.14
CA THR A 640 26.11 9.81 -0.55
C THR A 640 25.02 9.21 -1.43
N GLY A 641 23.78 9.72 -1.38
CA GLY A 641 22.68 9.30 -2.24
C GLY A 641 21.77 8.20 -1.66
N LEU A 642 21.93 7.84 -0.39
CA LEU A 642 20.94 7.02 0.33
C LEU A 642 19.77 7.88 0.79
N SER A 643 18.55 7.45 0.49
CA SER A 643 17.33 8.00 1.06
C SER A 643 16.78 7.10 2.16
N ARG A 644 16.20 7.70 3.19
CA ARG A 644 15.52 7.02 4.30
C ARG A 644 14.42 7.87 4.90
N LEU A 645 13.50 7.23 5.62
CA LEU A 645 12.58 7.94 6.50
C LEU A 645 13.29 8.30 7.82
N VAL A 646 13.04 9.51 8.29
CA VAL A 646 13.50 10.01 9.57
C VAL A 646 12.32 10.58 10.34
N SER A 647 12.25 10.28 11.63
CA SER A 647 11.27 10.90 12.50
C SER A 647 11.58 12.39 12.68
N SER A 648 10.61 13.24 12.34
CA SER A 648 10.67 14.68 12.58
C SER A 648 9.62 15.03 13.65
N PRO A 649 9.90 14.78 14.95
CA PRO A 649 8.92 15.02 15.99
C PRO A 649 8.58 16.51 16.11
N ARG A 650 7.29 16.83 16.23
CA ARG A 650 6.79 18.18 16.43
C ARG A 650 7.52 18.89 17.59
N PRO A 651 7.95 20.15 17.41
CA PRO A 651 8.51 20.92 18.51
C PRO A 651 7.45 21.16 19.60
N LEU A 652 7.88 21.33 20.84
CA LEU A 652 6.99 21.41 22.00
C LEU A 652 5.92 22.51 21.87
N HIS A 653 6.26 23.63 21.23
CA HIS A 653 5.32 24.74 21.02
C HIS A 653 4.16 24.37 20.08
N GLU A 654 4.40 23.54 19.06
CA GLU A 654 3.34 23.02 18.19
C GLU A 654 2.48 21.99 18.92
N VAL A 655 3.09 21.11 19.73
CA VAL A 655 2.34 20.15 20.55
C VAL A 655 1.41 20.87 21.53
N VAL A 656 1.88 21.94 22.16
CA VAL A 656 1.08 22.80 23.04
C VAL A 656 -0.09 23.45 22.31
N LEU A 657 0.15 23.96 21.10
CA LEU A 657 -0.88 24.54 20.24
C LEU A 657 -1.94 23.49 19.87
N LEU A 658 -1.52 22.34 19.33
CA LEU A 658 -2.40 21.26 18.89
C LEU A 658 -3.22 20.66 20.03
N ALA A 659 -2.62 20.50 21.21
CA ALA A 659 -3.35 20.09 22.41
C ALA A 659 -4.44 21.12 22.79
N GLY A 660 -4.15 22.41 22.61
CA GLY A 660 -5.10 23.50 22.82
C GLY A 660 -6.27 23.42 21.83
N GLU A 661 -5.98 23.18 20.56
CA GLU A 661 -6.97 23.03 19.50
C GLU A 661 -7.81 21.76 19.68
N ALA A 662 -7.19 20.63 20.00
CA ALA A 662 -7.89 19.38 20.30
C ALA A 662 -8.87 19.51 21.49
N SER A 663 -8.56 20.39 22.44
CA SER A 663 -9.41 20.66 23.62
C SER A 663 -10.72 21.39 23.30
N TRP A 664 -10.92 21.86 22.06
CA TRP A 664 -12.19 22.45 21.62
C TRP A 664 -13.38 21.49 21.72
N ILE A 665 -13.13 20.18 21.62
CA ILE A 665 -14.16 19.16 21.84
C ILE A 665 -14.70 19.25 23.28
N SER A 666 -13.81 19.46 24.27
CA SER A 666 -14.22 19.68 25.66
C SER A 666 -15.11 20.91 25.82
N TYR A 667 -14.94 21.97 25.02
CA TYR A 667 -15.80 23.16 25.08
C TYR A 667 -17.23 22.85 24.61
N VAL A 668 -17.38 22.01 23.58
CA VAL A 668 -18.69 21.51 23.13
C VAL A 668 -19.33 20.66 24.22
N LEU A 669 -18.56 19.77 24.86
CA LEU A 669 -19.03 18.95 25.99
C LEU A 669 -19.48 19.81 27.17
N HIS A 670 -18.78 20.91 27.47
CA HIS A 670 -19.16 21.84 28.53
C HIS A 670 -20.49 22.53 28.21
N ASP A 671 -20.70 22.97 26.96
CA ASP A 671 -21.95 23.62 26.55
C ASP A 671 -23.15 22.66 26.61
N VAL A 672 -22.94 21.38 26.30
CA VAL A 672 -23.96 20.33 26.52
C VAL A 672 -24.18 20.07 28.01
N ALA A 673 -23.11 20.00 28.81
CA ALA A 673 -23.19 19.75 30.24
C ALA A 673 -23.98 20.82 31.01
N VAL A 674 -24.06 22.07 30.50
CA VAL A 674 -24.91 23.12 31.08
C VAL A 674 -26.38 22.71 31.19
N VAL A 675 -26.88 21.87 30.27
CA VAL A 675 -28.27 21.40 30.28
C VAL A 675 -28.56 20.52 31.50
N VAL A 676 -27.58 19.72 31.93
CA VAL A 676 -27.76 18.69 32.96
C VAL A 676 -27.18 19.11 34.31
N ALA A 677 -26.04 19.81 34.32
CA ALA A 677 -25.22 20.07 35.50
C ALA A 677 -24.86 21.56 35.65
N ARG A 678 -25.83 22.45 35.42
CA ARG A 678 -25.67 23.92 35.35
C ARG A 678 -24.88 24.55 36.51
N GLU A 679 -25.09 24.10 37.74
CA GLU A 679 -24.42 24.66 38.93
C GLU A 679 -22.96 24.21 39.08
N SER A 680 -22.62 23.05 38.52
CA SER A 680 -21.28 22.44 38.59
C SER A 680 -20.38 22.88 37.44
N THR A 681 -20.96 23.14 36.26
CA THR A 681 -20.21 23.53 35.05
C THR A 681 -19.26 24.72 35.20
N PRO A 682 -19.57 25.82 35.92
CA PRO A 682 -18.65 26.96 36.02
C PRO A 682 -17.29 26.62 36.66
N VAL A 683 -17.26 25.62 37.54
CA VAL A 683 -16.04 25.16 38.22
C VAL A 683 -15.42 23.98 37.48
N ALA A 684 -16.25 23.04 37.02
CA ALA A 684 -15.79 21.83 36.33
C ALA A 684 -15.18 22.11 34.94
N ALA A 685 -15.73 23.06 34.18
CA ALA A 685 -15.29 23.38 32.82
C ALA A 685 -13.82 23.87 32.72
N PRO A 686 -13.37 24.87 33.51
CA PRO A 686 -11.97 25.30 33.47
C PRO A 686 -11.00 24.21 33.93
N VAL A 687 -11.35 23.46 34.98
CA VAL A 687 -10.49 22.40 35.53
C VAL A 687 -10.35 21.25 34.54
N SER A 688 -11.46 20.74 34.00
CA SER A 688 -11.42 19.65 33.01
C SER A 688 -10.67 20.03 31.74
N ALA A 689 -10.86 21.22 31.19
CA ALA A 689 -10.09 21.66 30.01
C ALA A 689 -8.59 21.77 30.28
N ALA A 690 -8.19 22.34 31.42
CA ALA A 690 -6.78 22.45 31.79
C ALA A 690 -6.14 21.07 31.99
N THR A 691 -6.85 20.15 32.62
CA THR A 691 -6.42 18.76 32.81
C THR A 691 -6.31 18.03 31.47
N THR A 692 -7.34 18.10 30.60
CA THR A 692 -7.31 17.50 29.26
C THR A 692 -6.14 18.02 28.43
N TRP A 693 -5.95 19.34 28.40
CA TRP A 693 -4.84 19.98 27.68
C TRP A 693 -3.48 19.48 28.19
N LEU A 694 -3.27 19.45 29.51
CA LEU A 694 -2.02 18.96 30.10
C LEU A 694 -1.78 17.49 29.76
N LEU A 695 -2.82 16.65 29.87
CA LEU A 695 -2.72 15.24 29.53
C LEU A 695 -2.38 15.02 28.05
N PHE A 696 -2.96 15.82 27.14
CA PHE A 696 -2.61 15.75 25.70
C PHE A 696 -1.15 16.13 25.44
N VAL A 697 -0.63 17.17 26.10
CA VAL A 697 0.77 17.57 25.98
C VAL A 697 1.71 16.47 26.49
N VAL A 698 1.45 15.95 27.69
CA VAL A 698 2.26 14.89 28.31
C VAL A 698 2.19 13.61 27.46
N PHE A 699 1.00 13.15 27.12
CA PHE A 699 0.80 11.91 26.37
C PHE A 699 1.44 11.98 24.98
N THR A 700 1.29 13.10 24.28
CA THR A 700 1.91 13.27 22.95
C THR A 700 3.42 13.39 23.02
N ARG A 701 3.97 14.02 24.06
CA ARG A 701 5.41 14.17 24.22
C ARG A 701 6.13 12.85 24.53
N PHE A 702 5.54 12.01 25.38
CA PHE A 702 6.17 10.78 25.86
C PHE A 702 5.79 9.52 25.09
N ALA A 703 4.68 9.55 24.35
CA ALA A 703 4.27 8.49 23.46
C ALA A 703 3.96 9.08 22.08
N PRO A 704 4.94 9.29 21.18
CA PRO A 704 4.69 9.67 19.79
C PRO A 704 4.05 8.51 19.01
N VAL A 705 3.38 8.82 17.89
CA VAL A 705 2.79 7.79 17.01
C VAL A 705 3.88 7.23 16.08
N PRO A 706 4.13 5.91 16.07
CA PRO A 706 5.04 5.30 15.11
C PRO A 706 4.36 5.09 13.75
N LEU A 707 5.15 5.12 12.67
CA LEU A 707 4.74 4.58 11.37
C LEU A 707 4.97 3.06 11.40
N THR A 708 3.96 2.27 11.07
CA THR A 708 4.08 0.80 11.06
C THR A 708 3.83 0.25 9.66
N VAL A 709 4.73 -0.60 9.18
CA VAL A 709 4.55 -1.37 7.95
C VAL A 709 4.18 -2.80 8.33
N LEU A 710 2.99 -3.24 7.96
CA LEU A 710 2.53 -4.63 8.10
C LEU A 710 2.44 -5.25 6.71
N LEU A 711 3.24 -6.27 6.46
CA LEU A 711 3.20 -7.07 5.24
C LEU A 711 2.34 -8.32 5.49
N ASP A 712 1.43 -8.61 4.58
CA ASP A 712 0.64 -9.85 4.50
C ASP A 712 0.37 -10.09 3.00
N ARG A 713 1.41 -10.52 2.27
CA ARG A 713 1.32 -10.66 0.82
C ARG A 713 0.43 -11.84 0.45
N ARG A 714 -0.59 -11.55 -0.33
CA ARG A 714 -1.49 -12.53 -0.93
C ARG A 714 -1.54 -12.32 -2.43
N CYS A 715 -1.07 -13.30 -3.18
CA CYS A 715 -1.07 -13.30 -4.64
C CYS A 715 -2.06 -14.33 -5.18
N ILE A 716 -2.78 -13.95 -6.21
CA ILE A 716 -3.70 -14.82 -6.95
C ILE A 716 -3.26 -14.79 -8.42
N ALA A 717 -3.04 -15.96 -9.00
CA ALA A 717 -2.73 -16.05 -10.42
C ALA A 717 -3.99 -15.88 -11.27
N GLU A 718 -3.91 -15.03 -12.27
CA GLU A 718 -4.88 -14.94 -13.36
C GLU A 718 -4.48 -15.92 -14.46
N ASP A 719 -5.44 -16.73 -14.90
CA ASP A 719 -5.23 -17.77 -15.91
C ASP A 719 -3.99 -18.65 -15.62
N VAL A 720 -3.74 -18.96 -14.34
CA VAL A 720 -2.63 -19.80 -13.81
C VAL A 720 -1.23 -19.22 -14.00
N ASP A 721 -0.85 -18.84 -15.21
CA ASP A 721 0.47 -18.30 -15.55
C ASP A 721 0.46 -17.12 -16.54
N TYR A 722 -0.71 -16.51 -16.76
CA TYR A 722 -0.85 -15.27 -17.55
C TYR A 722 -0.39 -14.04 -16.77
N GLY A 723 -0.77 -13.95 -15.50
CA GLY A 723 -0.45 -12.80 -14.64
C GLY A 723 -0.73 -13.05 -13.17
N LEU A 724 -0.29 -12.10 -12.33
CA LEU A 724 -0.47 -12.12 -10.88
C LEU A 724 -1.19 -10.87 -10.41
N VAL A 725 -2.17 -11.05 -9.52
CA VAL A 725 -2.80 -9.95 -8.76
C VAL A 725 -2.48 -10.15 -7.29
N CYS A 726 -1.76 -9.20 -6.70
CA CYS A 726 -1.23 -9.27 -5.34
C CYS A 726 -1.69 -8.10 -4.48
N ALA A 727 -1.99 -8.40 -3.21
CA ALA A 727 -2.18 -7.41 -2.14
C ALA A 727 -1.09 -7.64 -1.09
N SER A 728 -0.24 -6.65 -0.83
CA SER A 728 1.01 -6.85 -0.08
C SER A 728 0.93 -6.50 1.41
N GLY A 729 -0.03 -5.67 1.82
CA GLY A 729 -0.18 -5.26 3.21
C GLY A 729 -0.67 -3.82 3.42
N VAL A 730 -0.38 -3.27 4.61
CA VAL A 730 -0.85 -1.96 5.07
C VAL A 730 0.29 -1.16 5.71
N VAL A 731 0.43 0.11 5.32
CA VAL A 731 1.27 1.10 5.99
C VAL A 731 0.38 2.06 6.77
N ARG A 732 0.52 2.06 8.10
CA ARG A 732 -0.26 2.93 8.98
C ARG A 732 0.53 4.17 9.36
N VAL A 733 0.08 5.32 8.90
CA VAL A 733 0.67 6.64 9.21
C VAL A 733 0.10 7.20 10.52
N GLY A 734 -1.10 6.77 10.92
CA GLY A 734 -1.74 7.21 12.15
C GLY A 734 -2.36 6.07 12.94
N SER A 735 -2.94 6.41 14.10
CA SER A 735 -3.55 5.43 15.01
C SER A 735 -5.00 5.77 15.33
N TYR A 736 -5.93 4.97 14.81
CA TYR A 736 -7.36 5.05 15.14
C TYR A 736 -7.63 4.78 16.63
N VAL A 737 -6.94 3.80 17.21
CA VAL A 737 -7.03 3.49 18.65
C VAL A 737 -6.70 4.71 19.49
N ARG A 738 -5.67 5.47 19.10
CA ARG A 738 -5.28 6.69 19.79
C ARG A 738 -6.32 7.80 19.61
N VAL A 739 -6.94 7.94 18.44
CA VAL A 739 -8.06 8.87 18.25
C VAL A 739 -9.19 8.56 19.23
N CYS A 740 -9.62 7.31 19.32
CA CYS A 740 -10.64 6.88 20.28
C CYS A 740 -10.22 7.14 21.73
N LEU A 741 -8.95 6.89 22.06
CA LEU A 741 -8.40 7.12 23.40
C LEU A 741 -8.42 8.61 23.76
N LEU A 742 -7.97 9.50 22.87
CA LEU A 742 -7.99 10.94 23.12
C LEU A 742 -9.42 11.48 23.25
N LEU A 743 -10.35 11.00 22.42
CA LEU A 743 -11.77 11.36 22.52
C LEU A 743 -12.39 10.88 23.84
N GLY A 744 -12.16 9.61 24.18
CA GLY A 744 -12.60 9.00 25.44
C GLY A 744 -12.04 9.75 26.65
N LEU A 745 -10.76 10.13 26.60
CA LEU A 745 -10.10 10.89 27.66
C LEU A 745 -10.80 12.23 27.91
N GLN A 746 -11.17 12.98 26.87
CA GLN A 746 -11.89 14.24 27.05
C GLN A 746 -13.23 14.02 27.76
N VAL A 747 -13.99 13.01 27.33
CA VAL A 747 -15.29 12.66 27.93
C VAL A 747 -15.13 12.26 29.39
N SER A 748 -14.18 11.36 29.70
CA SER A 748 -13.92 10.90 31.06
C SER A 748 -13.47 12.02 31.99
N VAL A 749 -12.60 12.92 31.54
CA VAL A 749 -12.13 14.06 32.34
C VAL A 749 -13.26 15.06 32.60
N VAL A 750 -14.12 15.33 31.61
CA VAL A 750 -15.29 16.20 31.79
C VAL A 750 -16.28 15.60 32.79
N ILE A 751 -16.64 14.32 32.64
CA ILE A 751 -17.55 13.63 33.57
C ILE A 751 -16.95 13.58 34.98
N GLY A 752 -15.68 13.21 35.11
CA GLY A 752 -14.97 13.17 36.40
C GLY A 752 -14.97 14.53 37.09
N ALA A 753 -14.72 15.62 36.36
CA ALA A 753 -14.76 16.97 36.93
C ALA A 753 -16.19 17.37 37.37
N LEU A 754 -17.22 17.00 36.62
CA LEU A 754 -18.62 17.24 36.99
C LEU A 754 -19.04 16.46 38.24
N LEU A 755 -18.61 15.21 38.37
CA LEU A 755 -18.84 14.39 39.56
C LEU A 755 -18.08 14.96 40.77
N MET A 756 -16.78 15.24 40.63
CA MET A 756 -15.99 15.79 41.74
C MET A 756 -16.58 17.10 42.27
N THR A 757 -17.05 17.98 41.38
CA THR A 757 -17.72 19.23 41.77
C THR A 757 -19.12 19.03 42.36
N SER A 758 -19.83 17.95 42.02
CA SER A 758 -21.11 17.60 42.64
C SER A 758 -20.98 17.03 44.06
N TYR A 759 -19.79 16.59 44.47
CA TYR A 759 -19.47 16.20 45.85
C TYR A 759 -18.94 17.37 46.72
N VAL A 760 -18.59 18.52 46.13
CA VAL A 760 -18.15 19.70 46.89
C VAL A 760 -19.36 20.38 47.56
N PRO A 761 -19.29 20.77 48.86
CA PRO A 761 -20.40 21.41 49.56
C PRO A 761 -20.87 22.70 48.86
N ALA A 762 -22.19 22.94 48.88
CA ALA A 762 -22.89 24.01 48.14
C ALA A 762 -22.27 25.42 48.29
N ARG A 763 -21.56 25.68 49.40
CA ARG A 763 -20.81 26.93 49.65
C ARG A 763 -19.71 27.25 48.62
N TRP A 764 -19.19 26.25 47.89
CA TRP A 764 -18.19 26.43 46.83
C TRP A 764 -18.79 26.39 45.42
N ARG A 765 -20.08 26.06 45.29
CA ARG A 765 -20.80 26.14 44.01
C ARG A 765 -21.21 27.59 43.81
N ARG A 766 -20.96 28.15 42.62
CA ARG A 766 -21.48 29.47 42.27
C ARG A 766 -23.01 29.38 42.26
N GLN A 767 -23.68 30.22 43.06
CA GLN A 767 -25.12 30.44 42.89
C GLN A 767 -25.35 31.08 41.52
N VAL A 768 -25.84 30.28 40.57
CA VAL A 768 -26.24 30.79 39.25
C VAL A 768 -27.56 31.53 39.43
N SER A 769 -27.53 32.85 39.28
CA SER A 769 -28.69 33.72 39.51
C SER A 769 -29.79 33.43 38.47
N GLY A 770 -30.94 32.92 38.91
CA GLY A 770 -32.02 32.44 38.04
C GLY A 770 -32.80 33.51 37.26
N ARG A 771 -32.33 34.77 37.24
CA ARG A 771 -33.06 35.98 36.81
C ARG A 771 -32.69 36.46 35.39
N ASN A 772 -31.67 35.89 34.76
CA ASN A 772 -31.14 36.29 33.42
C ASN A 772 -31.54 35.39 32.24
N ARG A 773 -32.62 34.60 32.38
CA ARG A 773 -33.01 33.50 31.46
C ARG A 773 -33.26 33.88 29.98
N PHE A 774 -33.21 35.17 29.62
CA PHE A 774 -33.62 35.64 28.29
C PHE A 774 -32.53 36.42 27.53
N LEU A 775 -31.35 36.68 28.13
CA LEU A 775 -30.34 37.56 27.50
C LEU A 775 -29.11 36.82 26.94
N PHE A 776 -28.71 35.70 27.56
CA PHE A 776 -27.56 34.90 27.12
C PHE A 776 -27.99 33.47 26.80
N ILE A 777 -27.31 32.85 25.84
CA ILE A 777 -27.60 31.48 25.38
C ILE A 777 -26.46 30.54 25.76
N GLY A 778 -26.81 29.33 26.21
CA GLY A 778 -25.87 28.25 26.48
C GLY A 778 -24.86 28.57 27.58
N ILE A 779 -23.58 28.22 27.34
CA ILE A 779 -22.50 28.36 28.31
C ILE A 779 -22.18 29.80 28.74
N ALA A 780 -22.56 30.80 27.93
CA ALA A 780 -22.35 32.22 28.25
C ALA A 780 -23.12 32.64 29.51
N ASP A 781 -24.33 32.12 29.70
CA ASP A 781 -25.19 32.42 30.86
C ASP A 781 -24.60 31.93 32.20
N VAL A 782 -23.70 30.94 32.14
CA VAL A 782 -23.13 30.28 33.31
C VAL A 782 -21.72 30.78 33.63
N LEU A 783 -20.92 31.13 32.60
CA LEU A 783 -19.52 31.50 32.76
C LEU A 783 -19.29 33.00 32.98
N VAL A 784 -20.19 33.85 32.50
CA VAL A 784 -20.02 35.29 32.48
C VAL A 784 -20.49 35.96 33.77
N ALA A 785 -19.68 36.88 34.32
CA ALA A 785 -20.01 37.64 35.53
C ALA A 785 -20.45 39.08 35.20
N PRO A 786 -21.49 39.63 35.86
CA PRO A 786 -21.90 41.03 35.68
C PRO A 786 -20.91 42.01 36.34
N ILE A 787 -20.91 43.26 35.85
CA ILE A 787 -20.17 44.37 36.47
C ILE A 787 -20.88 44.90 37.72
N ASP A 788 -22.22 44.85 37.72
CA ASP A 788 -23.08 45.15 38.85
C ASP A 788 -24.00 43.95 39.12
N THR A 789 -23.79 43.29 40.26
CA THR A 789 -24.55 42.12 40.70
C THR A 789 -25.99 42.45 41.09
N ALA A 790 -26.28 43.68 41.54
CA ALA A 790 -27.63 44.08 41.97
C ALA A 790 -28.54 44.32 40.76
N GLN A 791 -28.01 44.98 39.72
CA GLN A 791 -28.78 45.34 38.52
C GLN A 791 -28.52 44.43 37.32
N HIS A 792 -27.65 43.41 37.44
CA HIS A 792 -27.27 42.46 36.39
C HIS A 792 -26.82 43.17 35.10
N ARG A 793 -26.01 44.22 35.25
CA ARG A 793 -25.43 44.98 34.12
C ARG A 793 -24.13 44.35 33.65
N TYR A 794 -23.87 44.43 32.35
CA TYR A 794 -22.68 43.88 31.71
C TYR A 794 -21.90 44.99 31.00
N ASP A 795 -20.58 44.84 30.96
CA ASP A 795 -19.73 45.75 30.18
C ASP A 795 -19.86 45.45 28.68
N GLU A 796 -19.55 46.46 27.86
CA GLU A 796 -19.64 46.38 26.40
C GLU A 796 -18.83 45.20 25.84
N THR A 797 -17.68 44.92 26.45
CA THR A 797 -16.81 43.79 26.10
C THR A 797 -17.47 42.43 26.31
N THR A 798 -18.19 42.25 27.40
CA THR A 798 -18.92 41.02 27.71
C THR A 798 -20.12 40.86 26.80
N CYS A 799 -20.82 41.95 26.48
CA CYS A 799 -21.92 41.94 25.52
C CYS A 799 -21.45 41.47 24.14
N VAL A 800 -20.37 42.06 23.59
CA VAL A 800 -19.79 41.66 22.29
C VAL A 800 -19.32 40.20 22.34
N LEU A 801 -18.64 39.79 23.41
CA LEU A 801 -18.18 38.41 23.59
C LEU A 801 -19.35 37.41 23.51
N SER A 802 -20.48 37.72 24.13
CA SER A 802 -21.66 36.87 24.16
C SER A 802 -22.66 37.10 23.00
N GLY A 803 -22.26 37.78 21.93
CA GLY A 803 -23.08 37.95 20.73
C GLY A 803 -24.20 39.00 20.83
N LEU A 804 -24.07 39.95 21.77
CA LEU A 804 -24.95 41.10 21.93
C LEU A 804 -24.21 42.36 21.45
N ILE A 805 -24.49 42.78 20.22
CA ILE A 805 -23.81 43.95 19.62
C ILE A 805 -24.63 45.21 19.92
N PRO A 806 -24.09 46.21 20.63
CA PRO A 806 -24.78 47.49 20.83
C PRO A 806 -24.86 48.28 19.53
N VAL A 807 -26.08 48.58 19.08
CA VAL A 807 -26.36 49.38 17.89
C VAL A 807 -27.07 50.66 18.32
N VAL A 808 -26.51 51.80 17.89
CA VAL A 808 -27.10 53.12 18.14
C VAL A 808 -27.69 53.65 16.83
N ALA A 809 -29.00 53.50 16.67
CA ALA A 809 -29.75 54.11 15.58
C ALA A 809 -30.66 55.22 16.13
N THR A 810 -30.57 56.42 15.56
CA THR A 810 -31.51 57.55 15.79
C THR A 810 -31.97 57.77 17.25
N LYS A 811 -31.00 57.98 18.16
CA LYS A 811 -31.19 58.27 19.61
C LYS A 811 -31.82 57.13 20.46
N LYS A 812 -32.06 55.93 19.91
CA LYS A 812 -32.47 54.75 20.68
C LYS A 812 -31.36 53.70 20.68
N ARG A 813 -30.97 53.21 21.86
CA ARG A 813 -30.01 52.10 22.01
C ARG A 813 -30.74 50.77 21.91
N SER A 814 -30.27 49.91 21.02
CA SER A 814 -30.77 48.54 20.87
C SER A 814 -29.58 47.57 20.84
N LEU A 815 -29.77 46.36 21.36
CA LEU A 815 -28.80 45.26 21.28
C LEU A 815 -29.22 44.33 20.14
N PHE A 816 -28.33 44.10 19.18
CA PHE A 816 -28.52 43.06 18.18
C PHE A 816 -28.03 41.72 18.74
N HIS A 817 -28.94 40.76 18.87
CA HIS A 817 -28.64 39.43 19.35
C HIS A 817 -28.31 38.52 18.16
N VAL A 818 -27.03 38.17 18.01
CA VAL A 818 -26.51 37.42 16.85
C VAL A 818 -27.19 36.05 16.71
N ALA A 819 -27.30 35.28 17.79
CA ALA A 819 -27.88 33.94 17.72
C ALA A 819 -29.42 33.90 17.55
N LEU A 820 -30.15 34.97 17.93
CA LEU A 820 -31.60 35.07 17.72
C LEU A 820 -31.96 35.91 16.49
N TRP A 821 -30.96 36.46 15.80
CA TRP A 821 -31.10 37.36 14.67
C TRP A 821 -32.17 38.46 14.88
N SER A 822 -32.18 39.08 16.07
CA SER A 822 -33.22 40.05 16.47
C SER A 822 -32.67 41.21 17.30
N PHE A 823 -33.39 42.34 17.28
CA PHE A 823 -33.08 43.52 18.08
C PHE A 823 -33.84 43.49 19.41
N ILE A 824 -33.11 43.64 20.51
CA ILE A 824 -33.63 43.68 21.88
C ILE A 824 -33.39 45.10 22.44
N PRO A 825 -34.33 45.71 23.19
CA PRO A 825 -34.08 46.98 23.85
C PRO A 825 -32.86 46.90 24.78
N ASP A 826 -31.97 47.90 24.73
CA ASP A 826 -30.75 47.93 25.52
C ASP A 826 -31.04 48.27 26.99
N VAL A 827 -31.28 47.23 27.81
CA VAL A 827 -31.51 47.32 29.26
C VAL A 827 -30.28 46.87 30.06
N ALA A 828 -29.26 46.33 29.38
CA ALA A 828 -28.17 45.56 30.02
C ALA A 828 -26.75 46.13 29.80
N SER A 829 -26.49 46.89 28.72
CA SER A 829 -25.14 47.37 28.42
C SER A 829 -24.84 48.74 29.03
N VAL A 830 -23.62 48.92 29.56
CA VAL A 830 -23.17 50.21 30.13
C VAL A 830 -22.02 50.78 29.31
N VAL A 831 -22.28 51.89 28.60
CA VAL A 831 -21.22 52.75 28.04
C VAL A 831 -20.93 53.86 29.04
N VAL A 832 -19.79 53.80 29.72
CA VAL A 832 -19.40 54.82 30.70
C VAL A 832 -18.83 56.04 29.95
N LYS A 833 -19.65 57.06 29.69
CA LYS A 833 -19.13 58.43 29.48
C LYS A 833 -19.10 59.16 30.84
N PRO A 834 -18.11 60.02 31.12
CA PRO A 834 -18.14 60.86 32.31
C PRO A 834 -19.14 61.98 32.04
N GLN A 835 -20.33 61.90 32.62
CA GLN A 835 -21.10 63.11 32.90
C GLN A 835 -21.47 63.16 34.37
N MET A 836 -21.14 64.33 34.90
CA MET A 836 -21.32 64.85 36.24
C MET A 836 -22.75 64.61 36.75
N ALA A 837 -22.83 64.34 38.04
CA ALA A 837 -24.04 63.99 38.79
C ALA A 837 -25.28 64.83 38.44
N TRP A 838 -26.41 64.14 38.29
CA TRP A 838 -27.73 64.64 38.68
C TRP A 838 -28.50 63.50 39.36
N PRO A 839 -29.02 63.68 40.59
CA PRO A 839 -29.84 62.69 41.25
C PRO A 839 -31.25 62.80 40.68
N LEU A 840 -31.60 61.90 39.77
CA LEU A 840 -33.00 61.66 39.43
C LEU A 840 -33.31 60.21 39.79
N ALA A 841 -34.01 60.07 40.92
CA ALA A 841 -34.71 58.85 41.28
C ALA A 841 -35.66 58.48 40.13
N VAL A 842 -35.25 57.54 39.30
CA VAL A 842 -36.14 56.87 38.36
C VAL A 842 -36.68 55.64 39.09
N PRO A 843 -38.01 55.45 39.19
CA PRO A 843 -38.56 54.30 39.87
C PRO A 843 -38.09 53.03 39.16
N VAL A 844 -37.79 52.01 39.96
CA VAL A 844 -37.66 50.62 39.51
C VAL A 844 -38.99 50.25 38.86
N LEU A 845 -39.07 50.36 37.54
CA LEU A 845 -40.13 49.74 36.76
C LEU A 845 -39.95 48.22 36.88
N PRO A 846 -40.92 47.48 37.41
CA PRO A 846 -40.87 46.03 37.39
C PRO A 846 -40.99 45.58 35.92
N LEU A 847 -40.08 44.69 35.52
CA LEU A 847 -40.08 43.95 34.26
C LEU A 847 -40.11 44.80 32.98
N GLY A 848 -39.04 44.70 32.17
CA GLY A 848 -39.17 44.90 30.72
C GLY A 848 -40.35 44.07 30.19
N PRO A 849 -40.99 44.52 29.10
CA PRO A 849 -42.22 43.90 28.62
C PRO A 849 -41.93 42.42 28.37
N SER A 850 -42.65 41.55 29.06
CA SER A 850 -42.71 40.15 28.65
C SER A 850 -43.04 40.15 27.15
N LEU A 851 -42.25 39.44 26.34
CA LEU A 851 -42.67 39.04 25.00
C LEU A 851 -44.01 38.27 24.99
N GLY A 852 -44.56 37.96 26.17
CA GLY A 852 -45.90 37.46 26.40
C GLY A 852 -47.03 38.48 26.61
N HIS A 853 -46.90 39.81 26.39
CA HIS A 853 -48.04 40.71 26.71
C HIS A 853 -48.49 41.77 25.69
N ILE A 854 -47.80 42.01 24.56
CA ILE A 854 -48.32 42.94 23.54
C ILE A 854 -49.06 42.22 22.40
N TRP A 855 -48.71 40.97 22.09
CA TRP A 855 -49.46 40.12 21.13
C TRP A 855 -50.44 39.13 21.78
N VAL A 856 -50.41 38.98 23.11
CA VAL A 856 -51.12 37.89 23.81
C VAL A 856 -52.44 38.33 24.46
N ARG A 857 -52.74 39.64 24.55
CA ARG A 857 -53.97 40.10 25.23
C ARG A 857 -55.26 40.03 24.40
N ILE A 858 -55.20 39.59 23.13
CA ILE A 858 -56.41 39.37 22.29
C ILE A 858 -56.63 37.87 21.99
N ALA A 859 -55.71 37.00 22.41
CA ALA A 859 -55.67 35.61 22.01
C ALA A 859 -56.30 34.69 23.07
N GLY A 860 -57.54 34.23 22.84
CA GLY A 860 -58.18 33.18 23.64
C GLY A 860 -57.34 31.90 23.74
N ALA A 861 -57.65 31.01 24.69
CA ALA A 861 -56.91 29.74 24.89
C ALA A 861 -56.71 28.92 23.60
N ARG A 862 -57.66 29.02 22.65
CA ARG A 862 -57.58 28.43 21.31
C ARG A 862 -56.45 28.99 20.44
N TRP A 863 -56.13 30.28 20.54
CA TRP A 863 -55.02 30.87 19.79
C TRP A 863 -53.66 30.44 20.35
N ARG A 864 -53.55 30.24 21.67
CA ARG A 864 -52.32 29.68 22.28
C ARG A 864 -52.10 28.23 21.86
N GLN A 865 -53.16 27.42 21.84
CA GLN A 865 -53.11 26.05 21.31
C GLN A 865 -52.77 26.06 19.81
N PHE A 866 -53.36 26.96 19.04
CA PHE A 866 -53.06 27.13 17.61
C PHE A 866 -51.59 27.51 17.37
N MET A 867 -51.05 28.50 18.08
CA MET A 867 -49.65 28.91 17.92
C MET A 867 -48.67 27.83 18.42
N ALA A 868 -49.02 27.07 19.47
CA ALA A 868 -48.22 25.91 19.89
C ALA A 868 -48.22 24.82 18.82
N LEU A 869 -49.37 24.58 18.17
CA LEU A 869 -49.51 23.62 17.07
C LEU A 869 -48.74 24.10 15.83
N VAL A 870 -48.78 25.40 15.50
CA VAL A 870 -47.97 26.00 14.43
C VAL A 870 -46.48 25.87 14.72
N ALA A 871 -46.04 26.14 15.96
CA ALA A 871 -44.63 26.01 16.35
C ALA A 871 -44.17 24.54 16.31
N PHE A 872 -45.02 23.61 16.76
CA PHE A 872 -44.76 22.17 16.66
C PHE A 872 -44.72 21.69 15.21
N SER A 873 -45.66 22.14 14.37
CA SER A 873 -45.67 21.85 12.93
C SER A 873 -44.45 22.44 12.22
N HIS A 874 -44.01 23.65 12.58
CA HIS A 874 -42.76 24.22 12.07
C HIS A 874 -41.54 23.38 12.49
N MET A 875 -41.49 22.90 13.75
CA MET A 875 -40.43 22.01 14.21
C MET A 875 -40.44 20.70 13.43
N LEU A 876 -41.60 20.07 13.22
CA LEU A 876 -41.72 18.86 12.40
C LEU A 876 -41.33 19.11 10.94
N PHE A 877 -41.75 20.23 10.36
CA PHE A 877 -41.38 20.61 9.00
C PHE A 877 -39.87 20.87 8.88
N ALA A 878 -39.24 21.53 9.85
CA ALA A 878 -37.81 21.76 9.87
C ALA A 878 -37.01 20.45 10.03
N VAL A 879 -37.50 19.51 10.84
CA VAL A 879 -36.91 18.17 10.97
C VAL A 879 -37.09 17.41 9.65
N GLY A 880 -38.30 17.39 9.10
CA GLY A 880 -38.61 16.72 7.83
C GLY A 880 -37.84 17.30 6.64
N SER A 881 -37.68 18.62 6.57
CA SER A 881 -36.91 19.29 5.52
C SER A 881 -35.42 19.01 5.65
N SER A 882 -34.90 18.91 6.88
CA SER A 882 -33.51 18.51 7.12
C SER A 882 -33.25 17.07 6.69
N ILE A 883 -34.17 16.14 7.02
CA ILE A 883 -34.09 14.74 6.58
C ILE A 883 -34.19 14.65 5.05
N SER A 884 -35.15 15.36 4.44
CA SER A 884 -35.33 15.40 2.99
C SER A 884 -34.11 16.00 2.28
N TYR A 885 -33.49 17.04 2.86
CA TYR A 885 -32.23 17.59 2.35
C TYR A 885 -31.11 16.54 2.35
N PHE A 886 -31.01 15.71 3.40
CA PHE A 886 -30.04 14.61 3.42
C PHE A 886 -30.30 13.58 2.31
N GLU A 887 -31.55 13.17 2.08
CA GLU A 887 -31.88 12.22 0.99
C GLU A 887 -31.55 12.80 -0.39
N VAL A 888 -31.91 14.06 -0.65
CA VAL A 888 -31.60 14.72 -1.93
C VAL A 888 -30.09 14.91 -2.12
N SER A 889 -29.38 15.26 -1.04
CA SER A 889 -27.95 15.47 -1.07
C SER A 889 -27.19 14.16 -1.23
N GLN A 890 -27.68 13.05 -0.67
CA GLN A 890 -27.05 11.73 -0.77
C GLN A 890 -26.87 11.29 -2.23
N VAL A 891 -27.83 11.59 -3.11
CA VAL A 891 -27.76 11.22 -4.53
C VAL A 891 -26.70 12.05 -5.27
N ASN A 892 -26.68 13.37 -5.03
CA ASN A 892 -25.77 14.27 -5.72
C ASN A 892 -24.34 14.18 -5.16
N LEU A 893 -24.18 14.02 -3.85
CA LEU A 893 -22.89 13.90 -3.15
C LEU A 893 -22.37 12.45 -3.08
N ALA A 894 -22.95 11.53 -3.85
CA ALA A 894 -22.50 10.14 -3.90
C ALA A 894 -21.12 9.97 -4.56
N ASN A 895 -20.63 10.98 -5.28
CA ASN A 895 -19.34 11.00 -5.94
C ASN A 895 -18.74 12.42 -5.94
N ASP A 896 -17.43 12.50 -6.14
CA ASP A 896 -16.67 13.75 -6.11
C ASP A 896 -17.00 14.71 -7.28
N TYR A 897 -17.75 14.25 -8.29
CA TYR A 897 -18.22 15.08 -9.40
C TYR A 897 -19.51 15.82 -9.10
N TYR A 898 -20.13 15.58 -7.93
CA TYR A 898 -21.45 16.11 -7.58
C TYR A 898 -22.55 15.72 -8.60
N TRP A 899 -22.38 14.56 -9.26
CA TRP A 899 -23.23 14.12 -10.35
C TRP A 899 -24.16 13.00 -9.89
N ALA A 900 -25.45 13.31 -9.74
CA ALA A 900 -26.48 12.32 -9.44
C ALA A 900 -26.39 11.07 -10.34
N ASN A 901 -26.38 9.89 -9.71
CA ASN A 901 -26.40 8.57 -10.38
C ASN A 901 -25.20 8.26 -11.29
N PHE A 902 -24.10 9.00 -11.21
CA PHE A 902 -22.87 8.65 -11.91
C PHE A 902 -22.36 7.28 -11.41
N ASN A 903 -22.18 6.34 -12.33
CA ASN A 903 -21.65 5.01 -12.03
C ASN A 903 -20.46 4.65 -12.93
N VAL A 904 -19.54 3.86 -12.39
CA VAL A 904 -18.32 3.48 -13.12
C VAL A 904 -18.62 2.50 -14.25
N THR A 905 -19.59 1.61 -14.05
CA THR A 905 -19.92 0.55 -15.00
C THR A 905 -20.78 1.01 -16.19
N GLY A 906 -21.51 2.12 -16.04
CA GLY A 906 -22.38 2.67 -17.10
C GLY A 906 -21.83 3.96 -17.65
N ALA A 907 -22.00 5.06 -16.91
CA ALA A 907 -21.64 6.41 -17.34
C ALA A 907 -20.15 6.51 -17.68
N HIS A 908 -19.26 6.12 -16.77
CA HIS A 908 -17.81 6.18 -17.02
C HIS A 908 -17.38 5.26 -18.17
N ALA A 909 -17.88 4.02 -18.22
CA ALA A 909 -17.57 3.08 -19.29
C ALA A 909 -18.04 3.59 -20.67
N PHE A 910 -19.22 4.22 -20.73
CA PHE A 910 -19.73 4.88 -21.93
C PHE A 910 -18.81 6.02 -22.35
N PHE A 911 -18.47 6.94 -21.44
CA PHE A 911 -17.55 8.05 -21.74
C PHE A 911 -16.20 7.56 -22.22
N ALA A 912 -15.60 6.58 -21.52
CA ALA A 912 -14.30 6.03 -21.89
C ALA A 912 -14.33 5.36 -23.26
N SER A 913 -15.34 4.53 -23.53
CA SER A 913 -15.52 3.85 -24.83
C SER A 913 -15.72 4.87 -25.95
N TYR A 914 -16.61 5.84 -25.74
CA TYR A 914 -16.89 6.89 -26.71
C TYR A 914 -15.67 7.75 -26.99
N LEU A 915 -14.94 8.20 -25.96
CA LEU A 915 -13.71 8.99 -26.12
C LEU A 915 -12.62 8.19 -26.86
N ASN A 916 -12.43 6.91 -26.53
CA ASN A 916 -11.50 6.04 -27.24
C ASN A 916 -11.88 5.90 -28.72
N GLU A 917 -13.17 5.77 -29.02
CA GLU A 917 -13.69 5.73 -30.38
C GLU A 917 -13.42 7.06 -31.12
N GLN A 918 -13.71 8.22 -30.50
CA GLN A 918 -13.43 9.53 -31.11
C GLN A 918 -11.93 9.78 -31.34
N LEU A 919 -11.09 9.33 -30.41
CA LEU A 919 -9.63 9.38 -30.54
C LEU A 919 -9.14 8.52 -31.71
N ALA A 920 -9.71 7.33 -31.88
CA ALA A 920 -9.41 6.46 -33.03
C ALA A 920 -9.78 7.13 -34.37
N PHE A 921 -10.84 7.95 -34.40
CA PHE A 921 -11.22 8.77 -35.56
C PHE A 921 -10.40 10.05 -35.75
N GLY A 922 -9.40 10.32 -34.89
CA GLY A 922 -8.48 11.44 -35.05
C GLY A 922 -9.10 12.82 -34.81
N MET A 923 -10.25 12.89 -34.14
CA MET A 923 -10.92 14.15 -33.81
C MET A 923 -10.14 14.91 -32.73
N ARG A 924 -9.67 16.13 -33.04
CA ARG A 924 -8.78 16.91 -32.15
C ARG A 924 -9.49 18.00 -31.34
N THR A 925 -10.71 18.37 -31.69
CA THR A 925 -11.49 19.41 -31.01
C THR A 925 -12.98 19.21 -31.25
N ALA A 926 -13.72 18.83 -30.21
CA ALA A 926 -15.17 18.87 -30.20
C ALA A 926 -15.65 19.30 -28.80
N THR A 927 -16.41 20.40 -28.72
CA THR A 927 -17.22 20.73 -27.55
C THR A 927 -18.59 20.09 -27.76
N ILE A 928 -18.89 19.02 -27.02
CA ILE A 928 -20.13 18.25 -27.16
C ILE A 928 -20.92 18.36 -25.85
N ALA A 929 -22.19 18.75 -25.97
CA ALA A 929 -23.15 18.78 -24.85
C ALA A 929 -23.71 17.37 -24.61
N MET A 930 -23.06 16.64 -23.72
CA MET A 930 -23.34 15.22 -23.40
C MET A 930 -24.62 15.02 -22.58
N ASP A 931 -25.13 16.10 -21.99
CA ASP A 931 -26.39 16.20 -21.25
C ASP A 931 -27.64 15.97 -22.12
N SER A 932 -27.47 15.89 -23.45
CA SER A 932 -28.54 15.54 -24.39
C SER A 932 -28.54 14.07 -24.85
N ALA A 933 -27.54 13.28 -24.42
CA ALA A 933 -27.29 11.93 -24.94
C ALA A 933 -27.48 10.80 -23.89
N VAL A 934 -27.91 11.12 -22.67
CA VAL A 934 -28.17 10.14 -21.57
C VAL A 934 -29.63 10.16 -21.16
#